data_AF-A0A7Y5B6H5-F1
#
_entry.id   AF-A0A7Y5B6H5-F1
#
_cell.length_a   1.000
_cell.length_b   1.000
_cell.length_c   1.000
_cell.angle_alpha   90.00
_cell.angle_beta   90.00
_cell.angle_gamma   90.00
#
_symmetry.space_group_name_H-M   'P 1'
#
loop_
_entity.id
_entity.type
_entity.pdbx_description
1 polymer ?
#
loop_
_entity_poly.entity_id
_entity_poly.type
_entity_poly.pdbx_seq_one_letter_code
_entity_poly.pdbx_strand_id
1 'polypeptide(L)'
;MAIGGSFSGINFAGLASGLDTETIIQRLMQIQSRPIARLRQRQGQIQAKMSAFEQFKAGLQALQTAGSALGSTSGFNVMKAVSSDTAVATVTASTDALAGIYELAVSKLAQAQKVITESHASSSTALGLAGSFLINGKQIDVVESDTLAAVASKINQANAGVNASIINGSSTETFLVVSSKETGAANTLRISDLGNGNVLNGLKIQNTTVSIKHAVANGAQSDRFTAADQTIKSLLGITGSPSGTVQINGTNIAIDFATDTLTSLATKINEAGITGVSASVVTETDGGTTYYRLKITGASTPTFTDAQNLLKNVGILQNGFRNQLVAAQDAEFTLDGISFKRSKNSITDVIQGTTVTLLAADATTPKRSTLTFERDTGSIKKNITDFVGAFNQVADFLKAVATYDKETQRTGILFGDSTVQSVHDGLIRRFIEPVQGLSGTLTSLAQIGITLDNQGKLVSNDTALDAALNGDIAQIGQLFYANGRSDSALLSFISSTHKTRPSTTDGYLVNITQAATRAVAAADEAQTQASTEIERLTFSGAMFGDTPYTIALSAGNTIDDTINQINSDAKLKNLITASKDGDGKLVLTAKEYGSRRNFEVVSDLAAAPNTTGLGMDTVGAEGLDVAGSINGIVGEGDGQFLVVRQSNTDVEGMQIRFTGATTGEIGRVFFSRGSADAIRTYITNLTDSISGDLTTNNTFLTEQVDSIERQITQLQEQVDRKAIELRKQFSRLEGLMSQFQSQSQRLAAMLGQAQR
;
A
#
# COMPACT_ATOMS: atom_id res chain seq x y z
N MET A 1 51.57 -19.02 -15.18
CA MET A 1 52.73 -19.55 -15.94
C MET A 1 53.55 -20.39 -14.98
N ALA A 2 53.78 -21.65 -15.33
CA ALA A 2 54.76 -22.49 -14.67
C ALA A 2 56.17 -22.17 -15.21
N ILE A 3 57.14 -22.52 -14.37
CA ILE A 3 58.55 -22.91 -14.61
C ILE A 3 59.54 -21.96 -13.93
N GLY A 4 60.24 -22.53 -12.95
CA GLY A 4 61.40 -21.94 -12.29
C GLY A 4 61.76 -22.73 -11.04
N GLY A 5 62.10 -24.01 -11.20
CA GLY A 5 62.56 -24.86 -10.12
C GLY A 5 63.75 -24.24 -9.39
N SER A 6 63.54 -23.79 -8.17
CA SER A 6 64.60 -23.48 -7.23
C SER A 6 64.96 -24.77 -6.53
N PHE A 7 66.11 -25.34 -6.87
CA PHE A 7 66.74 -26.43 -6.14
C PHE A 7 66.68 -26.13 -4.63
N SER A 8 65.89 -26.94 -3.90
CA SER A 8 66.00 -27.05 -2.45
C SER A 8 67.32 -27.73 -2.13
N GLY A 9 68.41 -26.95 -2.21
CA GLY A 9 69.68 -27.33 -1.63
C GLY A 9 69.48 -27.51 -0.13
N ILE A 10 69.67 -28.72 0.35
CA ILE A 10 69.76 -29.03 1.78
C ILE A 10 70.96 -28.24 2.31
N ASN A 11 70.70 -27.06 2.90
CA ASN A 11 71.71 -26.32 3.64
C ASN A 11 71.89 -27.01 4.99
N PHE A 12 72.96 -27.78 5.12
CA PHE A 12 73.41 -28.29 6.41
C PHE A 12 74.02 -27.14 7.22
N ALA A 13 73.16 -26.44 7.97
CA ALA A 13 73.56 -25.41 8.92
C ALA A 13 74.51 -26.00 9.99
N GLY A 14 75.51 -25.23 10.40
CA GLY A 14 76.34 -25.54 11.57
C GLY A 14 77.48 -26.55 11.40
N LEU A 15 77.72 -27.12 10.21
CA LEU A 15 78.78 -28.15 10.03
C LEU A 15 80.21 -27.65 10.32
N ALA A 16 80.50 -26.36 10.11
CA ALA A 16 81.83 -25.78 10.33
C ALA A 16 81.98 -25.12 11.72
N SER A 17 80.91 -24.56 12.31
CA SER A 17 81.00 -23.79 13.57
C SER A 17 80.46 -24.52 14.80
N GLY A 18 79.63 -25.56 14.63
CA GLY A 18 78.90 -26.21 15.72
C GLY A 18 77.76 -25.37 16.31
N LEU A 19 77.41 -24.22 15.70
CA LEU A 19 76.34 -23.33 16.17
C LEU A 19 75.02 -23.63 15.47
N ASP A 20 73.94 -23.77 16.24
CA ASP A 20 72.57 -23.86 15.71
C ASP A 20 72.04 -22.46 15.34
N THR A 21 72.47 -22.02 14.16
CA THR A 21 72.18 -20.68 13.63
C THR A 21 70.69 -20.49 13.35
N GLU A 22 69.94 -21.52 12.96
CA GLU A 22 68.51 -21.41 12.70
C GLU A 22 67.72 -21.18 14.01
N THR A 23 68.07 -21.89 15.10
CA THR A 23 67.45 -21.62 16.42
C THR A 23 67.77 -20.22 16.93
N ILE A 24 68.98 -19.71 16.69
CA ILE A 24 69.35 -18.33 17.06
C ILE A 24 68.53 -17.30 16.27
N ILE A 25 68.39 -17.49 14.95
CA ILE A 25 67.58 -16.62 14.09
C ILE A 25 66.12 -16.64 14.56
N GLN A 26 65.55 -17.81 14.85
CA GLN A 26 64.17 -17.93 15.34
C GLN A 26 63.96 -17.19 16.67
N ARG A 27 64.89 -17.31 17.64
CA ARG A 27 64.81 -16.58 18.91
C ARG A 27 64.94 -15.06 18.72
N LEU A 28 65.80 -14.61 17.80
CA LEU A 28 65.92 -13.19 17.46
C LEU A 28 64.64 -12.67 16.79
N MET A 29 64.03 -13.44 15.89
CA MET A 29 62.76 -13.07 15.26
C MET A 29 61.60 -13.04 16.26
N GLN A 30 61.56 -13.93 17.24
CA GLN A 30 60.58 -13.88 18.33
C GLN A 30 60.69 -12.61 19.18
N ILE A 31 61.91 -12.10 19.43
CA ILE A 31 62.09 -10.83 20.13
C ILE A 31 61.65 -9.67 19.22
N GLN A 32 62.01 -9.71 17.94
CA GLN A 32 61.63 -8.67 16.98
C GLN A 32 60.13 -8.64 16.66
N SER A 33 59.39 -9.72 16.90
CA SER A 33 57.93 -9.77 16.71
C SER A 33 57.10 -9.31 17.92
N ARG A 34 57.73 -9.00 19.08
CA ARG A 34 57.04 -8.46 20.27
C ARG A 34 56.20 -7.19 19.99
N PRO A 35 56.67 -6.21 19.19
CA PRO A 35 55.85 -5.06 18.81
C PRO A 35 54.58 -5.46 18.04
N ILE A 36 54.67 -6.44 17.14
CA ILE A 36 53.52 -6.98 16.39
C ILE A 36 52.52 -7.61 17.35
N ALA A 37 52.97 -8.39 18.34
CA ALA A 37 52.09 -8.99 19.34
C ALA A 37 51.32 -7.94 20.15
N ARG A 38 51.97 -6.84 20.55
CA ARG A 38 51.31 -5.72 21.24
C ARG A 38 50.30 -5.00 20.35
N LEU A 39 50.64 -4.76 19.08
CA LEU A 39 49.72 -4.15 18.11
C LEU A 39 48.50 -5.04 17.84
N ARG A 40 48.68 -6.36 17.71
CA ARG A 40 47.57 -7.32 17.59
C ARG A 40 46.68 -7.33 18.83
N GLN A 41 47.25 -7.26 20.03
CA GLN A 41 46.46 -7.15 21.25
C GLN A 41 45.64 -5.84 21.26
N ARG A 42 46.25 -4.72 20.88
CA ARG A 42 45.56 -3.43 20.76
C ARG A 42 44.47 -3.47 19.70
N GLN A 43 44.73 -4.08 18.54
CA GLN A 43 43.74 -4.32 17.49
C GLN A 43 42.55 -5.09 18.03
N GLY A 44 42.79 -6.21 18.73
CA GLY A 44 41.72 -7.00 19.35
C GLY A 44 40.89 -6.22 20.37
N GLN A 45 41.51 -5.33 21.15
CA GLN A 45 40.80 -4.44 22.07
C GLN A 45 39.91 -3.41 21.34
N ILE A 46 40.41 -2.79 20.26
CA ILE A 46 39.63 -1.84 19.47
C ILE A 46 38.49 -2.56 18.74
N GLN A 47 38.74 -3.76 18.19
CA GLN A 47 37.72 -4.59 17.56
C GLN A 47 36.60 -4.95 18.54
N ALA A 48 36.94 -5.36 19.77
CA ALA A 48 35.97 -5.62 20.81
C ALA A 48 35.16 -4.36 21.19
N LYS A 49 35.81 -3.19 21.21
CA LYS A 49 35.14 -1.90 21.42
C LYS A 49 34.18 -1.56 20.28
N MET A 50 34.55 -1.79 19.01
CA MET A 50 33.66 -1.62 17.86
C MET A 50 32.44 -2.53 17.96
N SER A 51 32.63 -3.82 18.26
CA SER A 51 31.51 -4.76 18.44
C SER A 51 30.58 -4.32 19.58
N ALA A 52 31.11 -3.75 20.67
CA ALA A 52 30.28 -3.19 21.74
C ALA A 52 29.48 -1.96 21.27
N PHE A 53 30.06 -1.06 20.46
CA PHE A 53 29.32 0.06 19.86
C PHE A 53 28.25 -0.39 18.87
N GLU A 54 28.50 -1.42 18.08
CA GLU A 54 27.51 -2.00 17.18
C GLU A 54 26.33 -2.59 17.95
N GLN A 55 26.59 -3.30 19.05
CA GLN A 55 25.54 -3.80 19.95
C GLN A 55 24.77 -2.66 20.61
N PHE A 56 25.46 -1.60 21.04
CA PHE A 56 24.80 -0.41 21.59
C PHE A 56 23.89 0.25 20.56
N LYS A 57 24.38 0.46 19.34
CA LYS A 57 23.61 1.01 18.21
C LYS A 57 22.39 0.13 17.90
N ALA A 58 22.54 -1.19 17.89
CA ALA A 58 21.44 -2.12 17.70
C ALA A 58 20.39 -2.01 18.82
N GLY A 59 20.81 -1.88 20.08
CA GLY A 59 19.91 -1.62 21.21
C GLY A 59 19.15 -0.31 21.07
N LEU A 60 19.82 0.77 20.62
CA LEU A 60 19.16 2.05 20.33
C LEU A 60 18.16 1.93 19.17
N GLN A 61 18.48 1.19 18.12
CA GLN A 61 17.55 0.94 17.00
C GLN A 61 16.33 0.11 17.43
N ALA A 62 16.51 -0.86 18.34
CA ALA A 62 15.41 -1.59 18.94
C ALA A 62 14.50 -0.67 19.77
N LEU A 63 15.08 0.23 20.57
CA LEU A 63 14.36 1.27 21.31
C LEU A 63 13.61 2.23 20.36
N GLN A 64 14.26 2.67 19.29
CA GLN A 64 13.65 3.49 18.25
C GLN A 64 12.44 2.81 17.60
N THR A 65 12.55 1.50 17.35
CA THR A 65 11.47 0.68 16.78
C THR A 65 10.31 0.55 17.76
N ALA A 66 10.58 0.25 19.04
CA ALA A 66 9.53 0.20 20.07
C ALA A 66 8.83 1.55 20.25
N GLY A 67 9.58 2.66 20.17
CA GLY A 67 9.02 4.02 20.22
C GLY A 67 8.17 4.38 19.01
N SER A 68 8.39 3.76 17.84
CA SER A 68 7.61 4.06 16.63
C SER A 68 6.13 3.69 16.75
N ALA A 69 5.81 2.61 17.47
CA ALA A 69 4.43 2.19 17.74
C ALA A 69 3.65 3.23 18.56
N LEU A 70 4.35 4.00 19.39
CA LEU A 70 3.81 5.08 20.23
C LEU A 70 4.00 6.47 19.60
N GLY A 71 4.69 6.56 18.46
CA GLY A 71 5.06 7.82 17.82
C GLY A 71 3.95 8.43 16.96
N SER A 72 2.73 7.88 16.99
CA SER A 72 1.61 8.33 16.17
C SER A 72 0.26 8.19 16.89
N THR A 73 -0.73 8.95 16.44
CA THR A 73 -2.11 8.89 16.94
C THR A 73 -2.76 7.53 16.74
N SER A 74 -2.45 6.83 15.64
CA SER A 74 -2.96 5.48 15.36
C SER A 74 -2.54 4.44 16.41
N GLY A 75 -1.38 4.64 17.06
CA GLY A 75 -0.93 3.78 18.16
C GLY A 75 -1.81 3.86 19.41
N PHE A 76 -2.66 4.90 19.52
CA PHE A 76 -3.55 5.16 20.65
C PHE A 76 -5.05 5.08 20.28
N ASN A 77 -5.37 5.01 18.98
CA ASN A 77 -6.73 4.80 18.48
C ASN A 77 -6.96 3.34 18.03
N VAL A 78 -6.40 2.38 18.77
CA VAL A 78 -6.55 0.96 18.48
C VAL A 78 -7.92 0.49 18.98
N MET A 79 -8.64 -0.20 18.10
CA MET A 79 -9.96 -0.75 18.40
C MET A 79 -9.88 -2.27 18.48
N LYS A 80 -10.51 -2.82 19.52
CA LYS A 80 -10.71 -4.24 19.72
C LYS A 80 -12.13 -4.60 19.30
N ALA A 81 -12.26 -5.63 18.48
CA ALA A 81 -13.53 -6.16 18.04
C ALA A 81 -13.66 -7.60 18.53
N VAL A 82 -14.77 -7.92 19.19
CA VAL A 82 -15.06 -9.24 19.75
C VAL A 82 -16.43 -9.70 19.29
N SER A 83 -16.54 -10.96 18.91
CA SER A 83 -17.80 -11.65 18.68
C SER A 83 -18.00 -12.64 19.82
N SER A 84 -19.18 -12.66 20.44
CA SER A 84 -19.50 -13.62 21.50
C SER A 84 -19.54 -15.07 20.98
N ASP A 85 -19.79 -15.26 19.69
CA ASP A 85 -19.74 -16.54 19.00
C ASP A 85 -19.04 -16.41 17.63
N THR A 86 -17.75 -16.80 17.60
CA THR A 86 -16.93 -16.77 16.39
C THR A 86 -17.28 -17.83 15.36
N ALA A 87 -18.12 -18.82 15.70
CA ALA A 87 -18.66 -19.77 14.72
C ALA A 87 -19.84 -19.16 13.93
N VAL A 88 -20.51 -18.16 14.50
CA VAL A 88 -21.58 -17.41 13.82
C VAL A 88 -21.02 -16.28 12.98
N ALA A 89 -20.14 -15.46 13.55
CA ALA A 89 -19.49 -14.38 12.84
C ALA A 89 -18.15 -13.99 13.45
N THR A 90 -17.21 -13.55 12.62
CA THR A 90 -15.98 -12.86 13.06
C THR A 90 -16.06 -11.37 12.75
N VAL A 91 -15.35 -10.57 13.53
CA VAL A 91 -15.35 -9.11 13.39
C VAL A 91 -13.94 -8.55 13.45
N THR A 92 -13.70 -7.50 12.68
CA THR A 92 -12.52 -6.66 12.78
C THR A 92 -12.92 -5.19 12.83
N ALA A 93 -12.08 -4.36 13.44
CA ALA A 93 -12.27 -2.92 13.53
C ALA A 93 -11.02 -2.20 13.04
N SER A 94 -11.24 -1.13 12.28
CA SER A 94 -10.21 -0.13 11.95
C SER A 94 -10.10 0.90 13.07
N THR A 95 -9.12 1.82 12.93
CA THR A 95 -8.94 2.94 13.87
C THR A 95 -10.08 3.95 13.87
N ASP A 96 -10.94 3.92 12.84
CA ASP A 96 -12.09 4.82 12.69
C ASP A 96 -13.38 4.20 13.24
N ALA A 97 -13.33 2.95 13.72
CA ALA A 97 -14.49 2.33 14.33
C ALA A 97 -14.85 3.02 15.65
N LEU A 98 -16.15 3.18 15.88
CA LEU A 98 -16.68 3.69 17.15
C LEU A 98 -16.93 2.53 18.12
N ALA A 99 -16.76 2.80 19.41
CA ALA A 99 -17.10 1.85 20.45
C ALA A 99 -18.62 1.62 20.49
N GLY A 100 -19.04 0.37 20.67
CA GLY A 100 -20.45 0.00 20.68
C GLY A 100 -20.66 -1.51 20.82
N ILE A 101 -21.86 -1.90 21.22
CA ILE A 101 -22.30 -3.29 21.31
C ILE A 101 -23.49 -3.45 20.38
N TYR A 102 -23.48 -4.50 19.55
CA TYR A 102 -24.52 -4.77 18.56
C TYR A 102 -24.97 -6.24 18.64
N GLU A 103 -26.28 -6.47 18.56
CA GLU A 103 -26.86 -7.81 18.48
C GLU A 103 -27.01 -8.24 17.01
N LEU A 104 -26.20 -9.22 16.59
CA LEU A 104 -26.28 -9.85 15.28
C LEU A 104 -27.20 -11.08 15.33
N ALA A 105 -28.11 -11.20 14.36
CA ALA A 105 -28.84 -12.43 14.08
C ALA A 105 -28.80 -12.76 12.59
N VAL A 106 -28.25 -13.91 12.21
CA VAL A 106 -28.01 -14.31 10.82
C VAL A 106 -29.02 -15.38 10.41
N SER A 107 -29.88 -15.04 9.45
CA SER A 107 -30.91 -15.94 8.92
C SER A 107 -30.48 -16.65 7.64
N LYS A 108 -29.69 -16.01 6.77
CA LYS A 108 -29.14 -16.62 5.55
C LYS A 108 -27.72 -16.12 5.28
N LEU A 109 -26.89 -16.99 4.72
CA LEU A 109 -25.62 -16.61 4.12
C LEU A 109 -25.79 -16.33 2.63
N ALA A 110 -24.97 -15.44 2.09
CA ALA A 110 -24.85 -15.26 0.67
C ALA A 110 -24.25 -16.54 0.05
N GLN A 111 -24.83 -17.02 -1.05
CA GLN A 111 -24.35 -18.19 -1.78
C GLN A 111 -24.13 -17.87 -3.25
N ALA A 112 -23.11 -18.49 -3.82
CA ALA A 112 -22.80 -18.42 -5.25
C ALA A 112 -23.55 -19.55 -5.95
N GLN A 113 -24.23 -19.23 -7.06
CA GLN A 113 -24.96 -20.25 -7.80
C GLN A 113 -24.01 -21.32 -8.33
N LYS A 114 -24.44 -22.59 -8.25
CA LYS A 114 -23.69 -23.75 -8.74
C LYS A 114 -24.61 -24.67 -9.52
N VAL A 115 -24.24 -24.96 -10.76
CA VAL A 115 -24.94 -25.88 -11.65
C VAL A 115 -24.00 -26.99 -12.08
N ILE A 116 -24.56 -28.14 -12.44
CA ILE A 116 -23.80 -29.32 -12.85
C ILE A 116 -24.47 -29.97 -14.06
N THR A 117 -23.67 -30.57 -14.93
CA THR A 117 -24.19 -31.43 -15.99
C THR A 117 -24.80 -32.71 -15.42
N GLU A 118 -25.52 -33.48 -16.25
CA GLU A 118 -25.64 -34.93 -16.01
C GLU A 118 -24.30 -35.65 -16.28
N SER A 119 -24.25 -36.96 -16.06
CA SER A 119 -23.02 -37.75 -16.22
C SER A 119 -22.59 -37.89 -17.68
N HIS A 120 -21.28 -37.79 -17.87
CA HIS A 120 -20.54 -38.09 -19.09
C HIS A 120 -19.58 -39.25 -18.85
N ALA A 121 -19.25 -40.01 -19.90
CA ALA A 121 -18.44 -41.22 -19.77
C ALA A 121 -16.99 -40.95 -19.30
N SER A 122 -16.41 -39.81 -19.70
CA SER A 122 -15.03 -39.42 -19.38
C SER A 122 -14.82 -37.92 -19.55
N SER A 123 -13.82 -37.35 -18.86
CA SER A 123 -13.36 -35.98 -19.07
C SER A 123 -12.50 -35.78 -20.31
N SER A 124 -11.93 -36.86 -20.86
CA SER A 124 -10.93 -36.84 -21.94
C SER A 124 -11.42 -37.40 -23.26
N THR A 125 -12.63 -37.95 -23.32
CA THR A 125 -13.25 -38.38 -24.58
C THR A 125 -13.86 -37.17 -25.28
N ALA A 126 -13.67 -37.10 -26.60
CA ALA A 126 -14.29 -36.07 -27.44
C ALA A 126 -15.82 -36.12 -27.30
N LEU A 127 -16.44 -34.95 -27.12
CA LEU A 127 -17.89 -34.84 -26.92
C LEU A 127 -18.67 -35.01 -28.23
N GLY A 128 -18.02 -34.80 -29.39
CA GLY A 128 -18.70 -34.81 -30.69
C GLY A 128 -19.72 -33.68 -30.85
N LEU A 129 -19.56 -32.60 -30.07
CA LEU A 129 -20.41 -31.41 -30.11
C LEU A 129 -19.69 -30.30 -30.87
N ALA A 130 -20.43 -29.52 -31.66
CA ALA A 130 -19.91 -28.33 -32.31
C ALA A 130 -20.90 -27.18 -32.21
N GLY A 131 -20.37 -25.96 -32.11
CA GLY A 131 -21.15 -24.72 -32.02
C GLY A 131 -20.65 -23.82 -30.90
N SER A 132 -21.40 -22.77 -30.62
CA SER A 132 -21.02 -21.78 -29.62
C SER A 132 -22.16 -21.54 -28.63
N PHE A 133 -21.82 -21.19 -27.40
CA PHE A 133 -22.78 -20.75 -26.40
C PHE A 133 -22.27 -19.52 -25.66
N LEU A 134 -23.18 -18.80 -25.01
CA LEU A 134 -22.87 -17.67 -24.14
C LEU A 134 -22.88 -18.12 -22.69
N ILE A 135 -21.92 -17.63 -21.91
CA ILE A 135 -21.91 -17.69 -20.45
C ILE A 135 -21.62 -16.30 -19.91
N ASN A 136 -22.55 -15.73 -19.15
CA ASN A 136 -22.52 -14.34 -18.65
C ASN A 136 -22.12 -13.32 -19.73
N GLY A 137 -22.64 -13.50 -20.95
CA GLY A 137 -22.36 -12.64 -22.11
C GLY A 137 -21.02 -12.89 -22.81
N LYS A 138 -20.25 -13.90 -22.41
CA LYS A 138 -19.02 -14.32 -23.11
C LYS A 138 -19.27 -15.54 -23.97
N GLN A 139 -18.83 -15.48 -25.22
CA GLN A 139 -18.91 -16.61 -26.15
C GLN A 139 -17.87 -17.68 -25.84
N ILE A 140 -18.31 -18.93 -25.86
CA ILE A 140 -17.49 -20.13 -25.76
C ILE A 140 -17.68 -20.94 -27.03
N ASP A 141 -16.60 -21.20 -27.75
CA ASP A 141 -16.62 -21.99 -28.97
C ASP A 141 -16.24 -23.45 -28.68
N VAL A 142 -17.09 -24.37 -29.11
CA VAL A 142 -16.91 -25.82 -28.96
C VAL A 142 -16.78 -26.45 -30.34
N VAL A 143 -15.77 -27.31 -30.50
CA VAL A 143 -15.52 -28.11 -31.71
C VAL A 143 -15.61 -29.59 -31.38
N GLU A 144 -15.85 -30.45 -32.38
CA GLU A 144 -16.16 -31.87 -32.15
C GLU A 144 -15.09 -32.63 -31.37
N SER A 145 -13.82 -32.23 -31.52
CA SER A 145 -12.67 -32.81 -30.80
C SER A 145 -12.57 -32.37 -29.34
N ASP A 146 -13.32 -31.35 -28.91
CA ASP A 146 -13.28 -30.90 -27.53
C ASP A 146 -13.82 -31.96 -26.58
N THR A 147 -13.12 -32.09 -25.47
CA THR A 147 -13.50 -32.94 -24.35
C THR A 147 -14.21 -32.12 -23.29
N LEU A 148 -14.83 -32.78 -22.30
CA LEU A 148 -15.44 -32.06 -21.17
C LEU A 148 -14.41 -31.19 -20.42
N ALA A 149 -13.17 -31.68 -20.27
CA ALA A 149 -12.08 -30.91 -19.70
C ALA A 149 -11.71 -29.68 -20.55
N ALA A 150 -11.68 -29.82 -21.88
CA ALA A 150 -11.42 -28.70 -22.78
C ALA A 150 -12.49 -27.61 -22.67
N VAL A 151 -13.77 -28.00 -22.60
CA VAL A 151 -14.88 -27.06 -22.39
C VAL A 151 -14.75 -26.33 -21.05
N ALA A 152 -14.40 -27.04 -19.96
CA ALA A 152 -14.15 -26.41 -18.66
C ALA A 152 -13.00 -25.37 -18.74
N SER A 153 -11.89 -25.74 -19.40
CA SER A 153 -10.78 -24.82 -19.63
C SER A 153 -11.18 -23.59 -20.43
N LYS A 154 -11.97 -23.75 -21.50
CA LYS A 154 -12.47 -22.63 -22.30
C LYS A 154 -13.37 -21.69 -21.51
N ILE A 155 -14.27 -22.23 -20.68
CA ILE A 155 -15.10 -21.41 -19.75
C ILE A 155 -14.22 -20.59 -18.81
N ASN A 156 -13.21 -21.21 -18.19
CA ASN A 156 -12.30 -20.52 -17.27
C ASN A 156 -11.46 -19.44 -17.99
N GLN A 157 -11.00 -19.72 -19.21
CA GLN A 157 -10.21 -18.78 -20.03
C GLN A 157 -11.03 -17.58 -20.50
N ALA A 158 -12.34 -17.76 -20.73
CA ALA A 158 -13.23 -16.67 -21.13
C ALA A 158 -13.45 -15.61 -20.04
N ASN A 159 -13.04 -15.89 -18.79
CA ASN A 159 -13.14 -14.97 -17.64
C ASN A 159 -14.56 -14.41 -17.44
N ALA A 160 -15.58 -15.24 -17.65
CA ALA A 160 -16.98 -14.85 -17.62
C ALA A 160 -17.59 -14.68 -16.20
N GLY A 161 -16.76 -14.43 -15.18
CA GLY A 161 -17.23 -14.33 -13.79
C GLY A 161 -17.64 -15.67 -13.17
N VAL A 162 -17.20 -16.79 -13.73
CA VAL A 162 -17.51 -18.16 -13.27
C VAL A 162 -16.25 -18.99 -13.13
N ASN A 163 -16.31 -20.06 -12.34
CA ASN A 163 -15.34 -21.14 -12.30
C ASN A 163 -16.00 -22.41 -12.85
N ALA A 164 -15.31 -23.07 -13.78
CA ALA A 164 -15.67 -24.38 -14.29
C ALA A 164 -14.68 -25.43 -13.78
N SER A 165 -15.20 -26.56 -13.30
CA SER A 165 -14.39 -27.68 -12.82
C SER A 165 -14.98 -29.02 -13.20
N ILE A 166 -14.12 -30.04 -13.22
CA ILE A 166 -14.52 -31.41 -13.48
C ILE A 166 -14.59 -32.18 -12.16
N ILE A 167 -15.68 -32.92 -11.95
CA ILE A 167 -15.83 -33.86 -10.85
C ILE A 167 -15.92 -35.27 -11.42
N ASN A 168 -15.04 -36.17 -10.97
CA ASN A 168 -15.09 -37.59 -11.30
C ASN A 168 -15.88 -38.33 -10.21
N GLY A 169 -17.06 -38.84 -10.54
CA GLY A 169 -17.91 -39.59 -9.61
C GLY A 169 -17.57 -41.09 -9.58
N SER A 170 -17.22 -41.67 -10.73
CA SER A 170 -16.77 -43.05 -10.88
C SER A 170 -15.89 -43.20 -12.13
N SER A 171 -15.45 -44.42 -12.47
CA SER A 171 -14.69 -44.67 -13.71
C SER A 171 -15.50 -44.42 -14.98
N THR A 172 -16.83 -44.31 -14.89
CA THR A 172 -17.74 -44.10 -16.03
C THR A 172 -18.60 -42.84 -15.88
N GLU A 173 -18.42 -42.06 -14.82
CA GLU A 173 -19.25 -40.88 -14.54
C GLU A 173 -18.38 -39.68 -14.21
N THR A 174 -18.41 -38.72 -15.12
CA THR A 174 -17.71 -37.44 -14.99
C THR A 174 -18.70 -36.30 -15.22
N PHE A 175 -18.55 -35.22 -14.46
CA PHE A 175 -19.44 -34.07 -14.48
C PHE A 175 -18.67 -32.77 -14.68
N LEU A 176 -19.26 -31.84 -15.43
CA LEU A 176 -18.82 -30.45 -15.47
C LEU A 176 -19.66 -29.65 -14.48
N VAL A 177 -18.99 -28.99 -13.55
CA VAL A 177 -19.57 -28.07 -12.59
C VAL A 177 -19.22 -26.65 -13.00
N VAL A 178 -20.21 -25.78 -13.01
CA VAL A 178 -20.01 -24.34 -13.22
C VAL A 178 -20.58 -23.61 -12.01
N SER A 179 -19.74 -22.80 -11.37
CA SER A 179 -20.12 -21.98 -10.22
C SER A 179 -19.83 -20.51 -10.49
N SER A 180 -20.72 -19.62 -10.06
CA SER A 180 -20.41 -18.18 -10.01
C SER A 180 -19.18 -17.92 -9.14
N LYS A 181 -18.34 -16.95 -9.50
CA LYS A 181 -17.22 -16.50 -8.66
C LYS A 181 -17.71 -15.69 -7.45
N GLU A 182 -18.85 -15.01 -7.58
CA GLU A 182 -19.39 -14.13 -6.55
C GLU A 182 -20.70 -14.71 -5.99
N THR A 183 -20.91 -14.54 -4.68
CA THR A 183 -22.17 -14.84 -4.01
C THR A 183 -23.22 -13.76 -4.28
N GLY A 184 -24.48 -14.02 -3.92
CA GLY A 184 -25.55 -13.01 -3.97
C GLY A 184 -26.57 -13.28 -5.07
N ALA A 185 -27.82 -12.89 -4.83
CA ALA A 185 -28.97 -13.17 -5.68
C ALA A 185 -28.86 -12.59 -7.09
N ALA A 186 -28.12 -11.48 -7.26
CA ALA A 186 -27.86 -10.87 -8.57
C ALA A 186 -26.82 -11.62 -9.42
N ASN A 187 -25.95 -12.42 -8.79
CA ASN A 187 -24.82 -13.09 -9.42
C ASN A 187 -25.23 -14.49 -9.95
N THR A 188 -26.32 -14.53 -10.72
CA THR A 188 -26.81 -15.74 -11.37
C THR A 188 -26.04 -16.04 -12.66
N LEU A 189 -25.92 -17.33 -12.98
CA LEU A 189 -25.38 -17.84 -14.22
C LEU A 189 -26.36 -17.60 -15.36
N ARG A 190 -25.92 -16.88 -16.38
CA ARG A 190 -26.66 -16.65 -17.62
C ARG A 190 -26.02 -17.49 -18.72
N ILE A 191 -26.67 -18.58 -19.11
CA ILE A 191 -26.12 -19.49 -20.12
C ILE A 191 -27.16 -19.70 -21.23
N SER A 192 -26.74 -19.64 -22.50
CA SER A 192 -27.62 -19.90 -23.65
C SER A 192 -26.81 -20.33 -24.87
N ASP A 193 -27.28 -21.33 -25.63
CA ASP A 193 -26.69 -21.65 -26.93
C ASP A 193 -26.83 -20.45 -27.89
N LEU A 194 -25.84 -20.23 -28.76
CA LEU A 194 -25.82 -19.12 -29.70
C LEU A 194 -26.45 -19.55 -31.04
N GLY A 195 -27.48 -18.82 -31.49
CA GLY A 195 -28.18 -19.16 -32.74
C GLY A 195 -28.75 -20.59 -32.71
N ASN A 196 -28.62 -21.34 -33.82
CA ASN A 196 -29.08 -22.73 -33.91
C ASN A 196 -28.22 -23.76 -33.12
N GLY A 197 -27.33 -23.30 -32.24
CA GLY A 197 -26.51 -24.17 -31.39
C GLY A 197 -27.35 -25.04 -30.45
N ASN A 198 -26.77 -26.18 -30.04
CA ASN A 198 -27.38 -27.15 -29.12
C ASN A 198 -26.33 -27.75 -28.16
N VAL A 199 -25.22 -27.03 -27.94
CA VAL A 199 -24.08 -27.49 -27.16
C VAL A 199 -24.49 -27.66 -25.70
N LEU A 200 -25.26 -26.75 -25.12
CA LEU A 200 -25.62 -26.82 -23.69
C LEU A 200 -26.57 -27.98 -23.36
N ASN A 201 -27.49 -28.29 -24.26
CA ASN A 201 -28.33 -29.47 -24.13
C ASN A 201 -27.50 -30.76 -24.37
N GLY A 202 -26.57 -30.75 -25.33
CA GLY A 202 -25.62 -31.86 -25.55
C GLY A 202 -24.69 -32.11 -24.36
N LEU A 203 -24.25 -31.05 -23.68
CA LEU A 203 -23.54 -31.09 -22.40
C LEU A 203 -24.43 -31.53 -21.25
N LYS A 204 -25.75 -31.61 -21.44
CA LYS A 204 -26.75 -31.94 -20.43
C LYS A 204 -26.68 -31.01 -19.21
N ILE A 205 -26.48 -29.70 -19.44
CA ILE A 205 -26.50 -28.69 -18.37
C ILE A 205 -27.85 -27.96 -18.28
N GLN A 206 -28.56 -27.84 -19.41
CA GLN A 206 -29.87 -27.19 -19.52
C GLN A 206 -30.99 -28.17 -19.86
N ASN A 207 -32.19 -27.89 -19.35
CA ASN A 207 -33.42 -28.60 -19.70
C ASN A 207 -34.18 -27.82 -20.80
N THR A 208 -35.28 -28.40 -21.29
CA THR A 208 -36.10 -27.80 -22.36
C THR A 208 -37.17 -26.84 -21.85
N THR A 209 -37.26 -26.62 -20.53
CA THR A 209 -38.22 -25.68 -19.94
C THR A 209 -37.78 -24.25 -20.24
N VAL A 210 -38.60 -23.53 -21.02
CA VAL A 210 -38.38 -22.13 -21.36
C VAL A 210 -39.24 -21.25 -20.47
N SER A 211 -38.65 -20.18 -19.93
CA SER A 211 -39.34 -19.15 -19.14
C SER A 211 -38.91 -17.76 -19.56
N ILE A 212 -39.73 -16.76 -19.25
CA ILE A 212 -39.34 -15.35 -19.37
C ILE A 212 -38.29 -15.06 -18.30
N LYS A 213 -37.15 -14.51 -18.71
CA LYS A 213 -36.02 -14.24 -17.81
C LYS A 213 -36.26 -13.01 -16.94
N HIS A 214 -36.63 -11.89 -17.56
CA HIS A 214 -36.97 -10.64 -16.87
C HIS A 214 -38.44 -10.32 -17.10
N ALA A 215 -39.30 -10.93 -16.29
CA ALA A 215 -40.74 -10.67 -16.38
C ALA A 215 -41.07 -9.26 -15.89
N VAL A 216 -41.94 -8.57 -16.62
CA VAL A 216 -42.56 -7.32 -16.19
C VAL A 216 -44.08 -7.46 -16.23
N ALA A 217 -44.81 -6.50 -15.67
CA ALA A 217 -46.26 -6.49 -15.75
C ALA A 217 -46.71 -6.62 -17.22
N ASN A 218 -47.45 -7.70 -17.51
CA ASN A 218 -47.93 -8.08 -18.85
C ASN A 218 -46.85 -8.11 -19.94
N GLY A 219 -45.60 -8.50 -19.62
CA GLY A 219 -44.53 -8.46 -20.61
C GLY A 219 -43.20 -9.07 -20.18
N ALA A 220 -42.18 -8.82 -21.00
CA ALA A 220 -40.79 -9.25 -20.81
C ALA A 220 -39.80 -8.12 -21.12
N GLN A 221 -38.62 -8.21 -20.51
CA GLN A 221 -37.47 -7.36 -20.82
C GLN A 221 -36.24 -8.18 -21.21
N SER A 222 -35.38 -7.59 -22.04
CA SER A 222 -34.08 -8.15 -22.38
C SER A 222 -33.08 -8.03 -21.22
N ASP A 223 -31.90 -8.64 -21.36
CA ASP A 223 -30.73 -8.29 -20.53
C ASP A 223 -30.35 -6.81 -20.72
N ARG A 224 -29.49 -6.29 -19.83
CA ARG A 224 -28.93 -4.93 -19.90
C ARG A 224 -27.90 -4.84 -21.03
N PHE A 225 -27.98 -3.79 -21.83
CA PHE A 225 -27.02 -3.45 -22.88
C PHE A 225 -26.47 -2.04 -22.71
N THR A 226 -25.29 -1.77 -23.28
CA THR A 226 -24.59 -0.48 -23.13
C THR A 226 -25.05 0.59 -24.10
N ALA A 227 -25.75 0.21 -25.18
CA ALA A 227 -26.29 1.13 -26.17
C ALA A 227 -27.59 0.56 -26.78
N ALA A 228 -28.42 1.44 -27.34
CA ALA A 228 -29.67 1.06 -28.00
C ALA A 228 -29.55 0.98 -29.54
N ASP A 229 -28.59 1.72 -30.09
CA ASP A 229 -28.37 2.00 -31.52
C ASP A 229 -27.20 1.20 -32.12
N GLN A 230 -26.49 0.41 -31.32
CA GLN A 230 -25.51 -0.56 -31.81
C GLN A 230 -26.17 -1.89 -32.18
N THR A 231 -25.54 -2.61 -33.11
CA THR A 231 -26.03 -3.93 -33.52
C THR A 231 -25.95 -4.92 -32.36
N ILE A 232 -26.90 -5.85 -32.28
CA ILE A 232 -26.96 -6.86 -31.22
C ILE A 232 -25.69 -7.72 -31.20
N LYS A 233 -25.11 -8.01 -32.36
CA LYS A 233 -23.81 -8.67 -32.48
C LYS A 233 -22.71 -7.92 -31.73
N SER A 234 -22.59 -6.61 -31.95
CA SER A 234 -21.61 -5.76 -31.27
C SER A 234 -21.87 -5.72 -29.76
N LEU A 235 -23.13 -5.54 -29.39
CA LEU A 235 -23.57 -5.47 -27.99
C LEU A 235 -23.30 -6.76 -27.21
N LEU A 236 -23.45 -7.93 -27.84
CA LEU A 236 -23.13 -9.22 -27.24
C LEU A 236 -21.64 -9.60 -27.33
N GLY A 237 -20.84 -8.87 -28.11
CA GLY A 237 -19.42 -9.17 -28.32
C GLY A 237 -19.17 -10.53 -28.95
N ILE A 238 -20.08 -10.99 -29.82
CA ILE A 238 -20.03 -12.32 -30.46
C ILE A 238 -19.38 -12.25 -31.85
N THR A 239 -18.75 -13.34 -32.27
CA THR A 239 -18.12 -13.44 -33.59
C THR A 239 -19.10 -13.84 -34.69
N GLY A 240 -20.09 -14.67 -34.34
CA GLY A 240 -21.17 -15.09 -35.24
C GLY A 240 -22.18 -13.98 -35.54
N SER A 241 -23.01 -14.20 -36.55
CA SER A 241 -24.15 -13.35 -36.90
C SER A 241 -25.45 -14.14 -36.90
N PRO A 242 -25.96 -14.59 -35.73
CA PRO A 242 -27.23 -15.31 -35.66
C PRO A 242 -28.37 -14.49 -36.27
N SER A 243 -29.19 -15.15 -37.09
CA SER A 243 -30.41 -14.59 -37.65
C SER A 243 -31.48 -15.66 -37.77
N GLY A 244 -32.75 -15.25 -37.81
CA GLY A 244 -33.88 -16.18 -37.85
C GLY A 244 -35.21 -15.49 -37.63
N THR A 245 -36.25 -16.30 -37.49
CA THR A 245 -37.62 -15.82 -37.25
C THR A 245 -38.10 -16.34 -35.89
N VAL A 246 -38.52 -15.42 -35.04
CA VAL A 246 -39.17 -15.72 -33.75
C VAL A 246 -40.66 -15.43 -33.86
N GLN A 247 -41.47 -15.96 -32.95
CA GLN A 247 -42.89 -15.65 -32.91
C GLN A 247 -43.27 -14.93 -31.62
N ILE A 248 -44.06 -13.87 -31.76
CA ILE A 248 -44.70 -13.15 -30.66
C ILE A 248 -46.22 -13.20 -30.89
N ASN A 249 -46.96 -13.82 -29.97
CA ASN A 249 -48.40 -14.12 -30.17
C ASN A 249 -48.69 -14.81 -31.51
N GLY A 250 -47.80 -15.72 -31.93
CA GLY A 250 -47.91 -16.45 -33.21
C GLY A 250 -47.53 -15.64 -34.47
N THR A 251 -47.19 -14.36 -34.35
CA THR A 251 -46.75 -13.52 -35.48
C THR A 251 -45.24 -13.60 -35.65
N ASN A 252 -44.78 -13.84 -36.88
CA ASN A 252 -43.38 -13.97 -37.24
C ASN A 252 -42.64 -12.62 -37.19
N ILE A 253 -41.52 -12.56 -36.49
CA ILE A 253 -40.60 -11.42 -36.42
C ILE A 253 -39.22 -11.88 -36.88
N ALA A 254 -38.70 -11.28 -37.95
CA ALA A 254 -37.35 -11.54 -38.43
C ALA A 254 -36.31 -10.74 -37.62
N ILE A 255 -35.35 -11.44 -37.04
CA ILE A 255 -34.27 -10.90 -36.23
C ILE A 255 -32.94 -11.26 -36.89
N ASP A 256 -32.06 -10.28 -37.08
CA ASP A 256 -30.69 -10.48 -37.57
C ASP A 256 -29.71 -9.68 -36.72
N PHE A 257 -28.88 -10.35 -35.93
CA PHE A 257 -27.96 -9.68 -35.01
C PHE A 257 -26.87 -8.86 -35.71
N ALA A 258 -26.60 -9.09 -37.00
CA ALA A 258 -25.63 -8.30 -37.75
C ALA A 258 -26.15 -6.90 -38.10
N THR A 259 -27.46 -6.74 -38.25
CA THR A 259 -28.09 -5.50 -38.73
C THR A 259 -29.03 -4.87 -37.71
N ASP A 260 -29.65 -5.67 -36.85
CA ASP A 260 -30.59 -5.19 -35.86
C ASP A 260 -29.93 -4.61 -34.62
N THR A 261 -30.52 -3.53 -34.13
CA THR A 261 -30.25 -2.84 -32.87
C THR A 261 -31.44 -3.02 -31.93
N LEU A 262 -31.34 -2.61 -30.66
CA LEU A 262 -32.51 -2.66 -29.77
C LEU A 262 -33.65 -1.76 -30.29
N THR A 263 -33.29 -0.60 -30.85
CA THR A 263 -34.22 0.35 -31.45
C THR A 263 -34.89 -0.22 -32.70
N SER A 264 -34.13 -0.87 -33.60
CA SER A 264 -34.71 -1.49 -34.80
C SER A 264 -35.60 -2.68 -34.44
N LEU A 265 -35.25 -3.48 -33.44
CA LEU A 265 -36.11 -4.57 -32.96
C LEU A 265 -37.42 -4.07 -32.37
N ALA A 266 -37.39 -3.03 -31.54
CA ALA A 266 -38.62 -2.44 -31.01
C ALA A 266 -39.53 -1.95 -32.15
N THR A 267 -38.95 -1.30 -33.15
CA THR A 267 -39.66 -0.82 -34.35
C THR A 267 -40.27 -1.99 -35.14
N LYS A 268 -39.49 -3.02 -35.46
CA LYS A 268 -39.95 -4.23 -36.16
C LYS A 268 -41.12 -4.92 -35.46
N ILE A 269 -41.08 -5.02 -34.14
CA ILE A 269 -42.17 -5.64 -33.36
C ILE A 269 -43.45 -4.79 -33.43
N ASN A 270 -43.34 -3.47 -33.36
CA ASN A 270 -44.50 -2.57 -33.46
C ASN A 270 -45.09 -2.56 -34.87
N GLU A 271 -44.25 -2.56 -35.90
CA GLU A 271 -44.66 -2.56 -37.31
C GLU A 271 -45.27 -3.89 -37.76
N ALA A 272 -45.00 -4.99 -37.05
CA ALA A 272 -45.62 -6.29 -37.31
C ALA A 272 -47.14 -6.32 -37.01
N GLY A 273 -47.71 -5.26 -36.41
CA GLY A 273 -49.16 -5.12 -36.25
C GLY A 273 -49.79 -6.12 -35.26
N ILE A 274 -49.00 -6.62 -34.31
CA ILE A 274 -49.47 -7.60 -33.32
C ILE A 274 -50.50 -6.95 -32.40
N THR A 275 -51.74 -7.42 -32.45
CA THR A 275 -52.84 -6.83 -31.68
C THR A 275 -52.53 -6.84 -30.19
N GLY A 276 -52.53 -5.64 -29.58
CA GLY A 276 -52.34 -5.47 -28.15
C GLY A 276 -50.91 -5.73 -27.65
N VAL A 277 -49.90 -5.75 -28.52
CA VAL A 277 -48.47 -5.83 -28.14
C VAL A 277 -47.75 -4.54 -28.54
N SER A 278 -46.88 -4.06 -27.67
CA SER A 278 -45.99 -2.92 -27.91
C SER A 278 -44.57 -3.23 -27.45
N ALA A 279 -43.60 -2.72 -28.20
CA ALA A 279 -42.18 -2.81 -27.88
C ALA A 279 -41.55 -1.42 -27.78
N SER A 280 -40.62 -1.24 -26.83
CA SER A 280 -39.89 0.01 -26.61
C SER A 280 -38.50 -0.27 -26.06
N VAL A 281 -37.57 0.66 -26.23
CA VAL A 281 -36.29 0.63 -25.52
C VAL A 281 -36.42 1.49 -24.26
N VAL A 282 -36.12 0.91 -23.11
CA VAL A 282 -36.14 1.61 -21.82
C VAL A 282 -34.73 1.69 -21.25
N THR A 283 -34.46 2.74 -20.47
CA THR A 283 -33.19 2.96 -19.81
C THR A 283 -33.24 2.62 -18.33
N GLU A 284 -32.13 2.12 -17.79
CA GLU A 284 -31.93 1.81 -16.37
C GLU A 284 -30.56 2.34 -15.96
N THR A 285 -30.48 3.24 -14.97
CA THR A 285 -29.20 3.75 -14.47
C THR A 285 -28.82 3.04 -13.18
N ASP A 286 -27.66 2.40 -13.16
CA ASP A 286 -27.12 1.66 -12.01
C ASP A 286 -25.65 2.00 -11.83
N GLY A 287 -25.26 2.44 -10.62
CA GLY A 287 -23.90 2.88 -10.31
C GLY A 287 -23.37 4.01 -11.21
N GLY A 288 -24.25 4.89 -11.70
CA GLY A 288 -23.90 5.97 -12.63
C GLY A 288 -23.70 5.53 -14.09
N THR A 289 -23.92 4.25 -14.42
CA THR A 289 -23.91 3.74 -15.79
C THR A 289 -25.34 3.57 -16.29
N THR A 290 -25.66 4.15 -17.45
CA THR A 290 -26.97 3.95 -18.11
C THR A 290 -26.94 2.70 -19.00
N TYR A 291 -27.90 1.82 -18.77
CA TYR A 291 -28.13 0.61 -19.53
C TYR A 291 -29.45 0.70 -20.31
N TYR A 292 -29.54 -0.02 -21.41
CA TYR A 292 -30.70 -0.09 -22.29
C TYR A 292 -31.28 -1.50 -22.28
N ARG A 293 -32.61 -1.60 -22.33
CA ARG A 293 -33.33 -2.88 -22.44
C ARG A 293 -34.46 -2.77 -23.45
N LEU A 294 -34.64 -3.81 -24.27
CA LEU A 294 -35.85 -3.99 -25.04
C LEU A 294 -36.97 -4.46 -24.09
N LYS A 295 -38.06 -3.70 -24.02
CA LYS A 295 -39.27 -4.02 -23.26
C LYS A 295 -40.39 -4.35 -24.23
N ILE A 296 -40.98 -5.54 -24.08
CA ILE A 296 -42.13 -5.99 -24.88
C ILE A 296 -43.29 -6.22 -23.91
N THR A 297 -44.38 -5.48 -24.08
CA THR A 297 -45.59 -5.57 -23.24
C THR A 297 -46.82 -5.82 -24.08
N GLY A 298 -47.87 -6.36 -23.47
CA GLY A 298 -49.17 -6.42 -24.11
C GLY A 298 -50.36 -6.29 -23.16
N ALA A 299 -51.57 -6.47 -23.69
CA ALA A 299 -52.81 -6.53 -22.89
C ALA A 299 -52.78 -7.66 -21.85
N SER A 300 -52.15 -8.77 -22.23
CA SER A 300 -51.64 -9.84 -21.36
C SER A 300 -50.19 -10.12 -21.72
N THR A 301 -49.45 -10.86 -20.88
CA THR A 301 -48.08 -11.29 -21.20
C THR A 301 -48.05 -11.99 -22.58
N PRO A 302 -47.30 -11.47 -23.56
CA PRO A 302 -47.22 -12.08 -24.88
C PRO A 302 -46.62 -13.49 -24.82
N THR A 303 -47.05 -14.36 -25.72
CA THR A 303 -46.40 -15.67 -25.92
C THR A 303 -45.18 -15.50 -26.83
N PHE A 304 -44.07 -16.15 -26.47
CA PHE A 304 -42.83 -16.09 -27.22
C PHE A 304 -42.42 -17.50 -27.67
N THR A 305 -42.09 -17.66 -28.95
CA THR A 305 -41.50 -18.90 -29.49
C THR A 305 -40.22 -18.58 -30.22
N ASP A 306 -39.17 -19.32 -29.90
CA ASP A 306 -37.80 -19.06 -30.34
C ASP A 306 -37.05 -20.37 -30.56
N ALA A 307 -37.08 -20.87 -31.80
CA ALA A 307 -36.39 -22.10 -32.18
C ALA A 307 -34.88 -21.88 -32.41
N GLN A 308 -34.45 -20.63 -32.64
CA GLN A 308 -33.07 -20.27 -32.98
C GLN A 308 -32.31 -19.57 -31.84
N ASN A 309 -32.81 -19.68 -30.60
CA ASN A 309 -32.24 -19.11 -29.38
C ASN A 309 -32.02 -17.58 -29.41
N LEU A 310 -32.62 -16.84 -30.35
CA LEU A 310 -32.41 -15.40 -30.51
C LEU A 310 -32.97 -14.60 -29.33
N LEU A 311 -34.21 -14.92 -28.89
CA LEU A 311 -34.81 -14.30 -27.71
C LEU A 311 -34.11 -14.71 -26.41
N LYS A 312 -33.48 -15.89 -26.39
CA LYS A 312 -32.64 -16.32 -25.27
C LYS A 312 -31.31 -15.56 -25.22
N ASN A 313 -30.69 -15.32 -26.37
CA ASN A 313 -29.41 -14.60 -26.46
C ASN A 313 -29.55 -13.13 -26.07
N VAL A 314 -30.67 -12.48 -26.39
CA VAL A 314 -30.95 -11.12 -25.89
C VAL A 314 -31.48 -11.10 -24.45
N GLY A 315 -31.73 -12.25 -23.84
CA GLY A 315 -32.16 -12.37 -22.44
C GLY A 315 -33.64 -12.09 -22.20
N ILE A 316 -34.51 -12.19 -23.22
CA ILE A 316 -35.97 -12.19 -23.03
C ILE A 316 -36.41 -13.54 -22.45
N LEU A 317 -35.88 -14.62 -23.01
CA LEU A 317 -36.14 -15.99 -22.60
C LEU A 317 -34.92 -16.62 -21.92
N GLN A 318 -35.14 -17.68 -21.17
CA GLN A 318 -34.07 -18.54 -20.64
C GLN A 318 -34.54 -19.99 -20.52
N ASN A 319 -33.58 -20.91 -20.59
CA ASN A 319 -33.78 -22.31 -20.26
C ASN A 319 -33.51 -22.56 -18.77
N GLY A 320 -34.24 -23.51 -18.18
CA GLY A 320 -33.92 -24.03 -16.85
C GLY A 320 -32.63 -24.85 -16.84
N PHE A 321 -31.96 -24.91 -15.71
CA PHE A 321 -30.87 -25.86 -15.49
C PHE A 321 -31.43 -27.27 -15.23
N ARG A 322 -30.73 -28.30 -15.69
CA ARG A 322 -31.09 -29.69 -15.33
C ARG A 322 -30.87 -29.93 -13.85
N ASN A 323 -29.67 -29.60 -13.37
CA ASN A 323 -29.27 -29.76 -11.99
C ASN A 323 -28.68 -28.46 -11.44
N GLN A 324 -29.40 -27.81 -10.54
CA GLN A 324 -28.90 -26.69 -9.75
C GLN A 324 -28.57 -27.18 -8.34
N LEU A 325 -27.29 -27.22 -8.01
CA LEU A 325 -26.80 -27.67 -6.70
C LEU A 325 -26.95 -26.60 -5.63
N VAL A 326 -26.73 -25.34 -6.00
CA VAL A 326 -26.81 -24.18 -5.10
C VAL A 326 -27.47 -23.04 -5.85
N ALA A 327 -28.46 -22.40 -5.24
CA ALA A 327 -29.08 -21.19 -5.77
C ALA A 327 -28.23 -19.96 -5.41
N ALA A 328 -28.21 -18.96 -6.29
CA ALA A 328 -27.73 -17.63 -5.89
C ALA A 328 -28.67 -17.05 -4.83
N GLN A 329 -28.12 -16.60 -3.72
CA GLN A 329 -28.88 -15.89 -2.69
C GLN A 329 -28.02 -14.87 -1.98
N ASP A 330 -28.64 -13.81 -1.49
CA ASP A 330 -28.01 -12.81 -0.62
C ASP A 330 -27.94 -13.33 0.82
N ALA A 331 -26.99 -12.77 1.58
CA ALA A 331 -27.01 -12.87 3.03
C ALA A 331 -28.19 -12.05 3.56
N GLU A 332 -28.88 -12.59 4.56
CA GLU A 332 -29.95 -11.92 5.29
C GLU A 332 -29.63 -12.01 6.77
N PHE A 333 -29.59 -10.86 7.45
CA PHE A 333 -29.29 -10.77 8.87
C PHE A 333 -29.97 -9.53 9.48
N THR A 334 -30.03 -9.48 10.80
CA THR A 334 -30.41 -8.28 11.54
C THR A 334 -29.28 -7.82 12.43
N LEU A 335 -29.14 -6.51 12.58
CA LEU A 335 -28.29 -5.86 13.57
C LEU A 335 -29.18 -4.96 14.44
N ASP A 336 -29.23 -5.21 15.75
CA ASP A 336 -30.14 -4.53 16.69
C ASP A 336 -31.61 -4.51 16.23
N GLY A 337 -32.04 -5.60 15.58
CA GLY A 337 -33.38 -5.77 15.02
C GLY A 337 -33.62 -5.13 13.64
N ILE A 338 -32.67 -4.37 13.10
CA ILE A 338 -32.76 -3.78 11.76
C ILE A 338 -32.32 -4.81 10.72
N SER A 339 -33.13 -5.07 9.70
CA SER A 339 -32.86 -6.08 8.68
C SER A 339 -31.99 -5.55 7.54
N PHE A 340 -31.00 -6.35 7.14
CA PHE A 340 -30.09 -6.06 6.04
C PHE A 340 -30.02 -7.24 5.07
N LYS A 341 -29.79 -6.91 3.79
CA LYS A 341 -29.42 -7.86 2.74
C LYS A 341 -28.12 -7.45 2.08
N ARG A 342 -27.23 -8.41 1.83
CA ARG A 342 -25.94 -8.17 1.16
C ARG A 342 -25.59 -9.32 0.25
N SER A 343 -24.99 -9.01 -0.90
CA SER A 343 -24.55 -10.01 -1.86
C SER A 343 -23.35 -10.83 -1.39
N LYS A 344 -22.66 -10.40 -0.33
CA LYS A 344 -21.47 -11.06 0.24
C LYS A 344 -21.67 -11.39 1.71
N ASN A 345 -20.88 -12.33 2.21
CA ASN A 345 -20.81 -12.65 3.64
C ASN A 345 -19.81 -11.78 4.42
N SER A 346 -18.98 -11.00 3.72
CA SER A 346 -18.11 -9.98 4.32
C SER A 346 -18.79 -8.62 4.18
N ILE A 347 -19.20 -8.06 5.31
CA ILE A 347 -20.01 -6.84 5.41
C ILE A 347 -19.12 -5.73 5.93
N THR A 348 -19.00 -4.65 5.16
CA THR A 348 -18.07 -3.53 5.45
C THR A 348 -18.78 -2.17 5.54
N ASP A 349 -20.08 -2.14 5.29
CA ASP A 349 -20.85 -0.91 5.04
C ASP A 349 -22.02 -0.70 6.01
N VAL A 350 -22.21 -1.62 6.98
CA VAL A 350 -23.32 -1.54 7.95
C VAL A 350 -22.90 -0.82 9.23
N ILE A 351 -21.71 -1.12 9.75
CA ILE A 351 -21.13 -0.44 10.92
C ILE A 351 -19.83 0.23 10.46
N GLN A 352 -19.78 1.56 10.58
CA GLN A 352 -18.66 2.38 10.13
C GLN A 352 -17.33 1.90 10.72
N GLY A 353 -16.32 1.75 9.86
CA GLY A 353 -14.96 1.37 10.28
C GLY A 353 -14.81 -0.09 10.71
N THR A 354 -15.79 -0.95 10.47
CA THR A 354 -15.72 -2.38 10.85
C THR A 354 -15.88 -3.31 9.65
N THR A 355 -15.47 -4.57 9.83
CA THR A 355 -15.83 -5.66 8.91
C THR A 355 -16.44 -6.80 9.72
N VAL A 356 -17.65 -7.21 9.35
CA VAL A 356 -18.35 -8.36 9.94
C VAL A 356 -18.38 -9.48 8.90
N THR A 357 -17.80 -10.64 9.22
CA THR A 357 -17.82 -11.81 8.35
C THR A 357 -18.79 -12.86 8.90
N LEU A 358 -19.85 -13.15 8.16
CA LEU A 358 -20.89 -14.10 8.52
C LEU A 358 -20.44 -15.53 8.17
N LEU A 359 -20.58 -16.45 9.12
CA LEU A 359 -20.04 -17.82 9.00
C LEU A 359 -21.11 -18.91 9.18
N ALA A 360 -22.16 -18.65 9.97
CA ALA A 360 -23.28 -19.57 10.14
C ALA A 360 -24.62 -18.83 10.12
N ALA A 361 -25.65 -19.50 9.64
CA ALA A 361 -27.00 -18.98 9.56
C ALA A 361 -28.01 -20.11 9.69
N ASP A 362 -29.25 -19.75 10.07
CA ASP A 362 -30.39 -20.66 10.04
C ASP A 362 -31.66 -19.86 9.76
N ALA A 363 -32.40 -20.28 8.74
CA ALA A 363 -33.57 -19.53 8.27
C ALA A 363 -34.76 -19.59 9.23
N THR A 364 -34.81 -20.60 10.10
CA THR A 364 -35.91 -20.82 11.06
C THR A 364 -35.57 -20.31 12.45
N THR A 365 -34.31 -20.50 12.86
CA THR A 365 -33.79 -20.10 14.18
C THR A 365 -32.49 -19.32 13.99
N PRO A 366 -32.55 -18.03 13.61
CA PRO A 366 -31.38 -17.24 13.25
C PRO A 366 -30.23 -17.38 14.25
N LYS A 367 -29.02 -17.61 13.74
CA LYS A 367 -27.82 -17.76 14.57
C LYS A 367 -27.42 -16.39 15.12
N ARG A 368 -27.15 -16.30 16.43
CA ARG A 368 -26.93 -15.03 17.12
C ARG A 368 -25.49 -14.88 17.59
N SER A 369 -24.99 -13.65 17.57
CA SER A 369 -23.76 -13.26 18.24
C SER A 369 -23.86 -11.81 18.70
N THR A 370 -23.25 -11.48 19.84
CA THR A 370 -23.06 -10.10 20.28
C THR A 370 -21.70 -9.61 19.78
N LEU A 371 -21.71 -8.51 19.05
CA LEU A 371 -20.52 -7.87 18.51
C LEU A 371 -20.15 -6.70 19.41
N THR A 372 -18.99 -6.74 20.04
CA THR A 372 -18.48 -5.70 20.93
C THR A 372 -17.28 -5.03 20.30
N PHE A 373 -17.34 -3.71 20.17
CA PHE A 373 -16.26 -2.85 19.73
C PHE A 373 -15.88 -1.93 20.87
N GLU A 374 -14.62 -2.00 21.29
CA GLU A 374 -14.09 -1.22 22.40
C GLU A 374 -12.69 -0.72 22.09
N ARG A 375 -12.21 0.28 22.82
CA ARG A 375 -10.80 0.70 22.69
C ARG A 375 -9.89 -0.38 23.25
N ASP A 376 -8.82 -0.70 22.53
CA ASP A 376 -7.86 -1.71 22.96
C ASP A 376 -6.79 -1.13 23.89
N THR A 377 -7.19 -0.82 25.13
CA THR A 377 -6.26 -0.33 26.15
C THR A 377 -5.17 -1.35 26.48
N GLY A 378 -5.45 -2.65 26.30
CA GLY A 378 -4.48 -3.73 26.50
C GLY A 378 -3.32 -3.67 25.50
N SER A 379 -3.62 -3.47 24.22
CA SER A 379 -2.59 -3.29 23.19
C SER A 379 -1.79 -2.00 23.39
N ILE A 380 -2.43 -0.90 23.80
CA ILE A 380 -1.74 0.36 24.12
C ILE A 380 -0.79 0.16 25.31
N LYS A 381 -1.28 -0.46 26.40
CA LYS A 381 -0.45 -0.80 27.58
C LYS A 381 0.75 -1.63 27.18
N LYS A 382 0.55 -2.67 26.35
CA LYS A 382 1.62 -3.53 25.87
C LYS A 382 2.69 -2.73 25.11
N ASN A 383 2.29 -1.84 24.20
CA ASN A 383 3.23 -1.01 23.44
C ASN A 383 4.03 -0.09 24.37
N ILE A 384 3.39 0.50 25.39
CA ILE A 384 4.07 1.31 26.41
C ILE A 384 5.07 0.46 27.21
N THR A 385 4.68 -0.73 27.67
CA THR A 385 5.57 -1.61 28.44
C THR A 385 6.72 -2.17 27.59
N ASP A 386 6.50 -2.42 26.30
CA ASP A 386 7.55 -2.86 25.37
C ASP A 386 8.56 -1.73 25.14
N PHE A 387 8.10 -0.48 25.05
CA PHE A 387 8.97 0.70 24.96
C PHE A 387 9.83 0.89 26.22
N VAL A 388 9.22 0.76 27.40
CA VAL A 388 9.93 0.73 28.70
C VAL A 388 10.95 -0.41 28.75
N GLY A 389 10.57 -1.60 28.29
CA GLY A 389 11.45 -2.77 28.22
C GLY A 389 12.66 -2.55 27.31
N ALA A 390 12.45 -2.00 26.12
CA ALA A 390 13.52 -1.69 25.18
C ALA A 390 14.51 -0.65 25.74
N PHE A 391 14.02 0.36 26.47
CA PHE A 391 14.89 1.31 27.17
C PHE A 391 15.72 0.60 28.24
N ASN A 392 15.08 -0.26 29.04
CA ASN A 392 15.77 -1.01 30.10
C ASN A 392 16.83 -1.97 29.57
N GLN A 393 16.64 -2.53 28.36
CA GLN A 393 17.66 -3.33 27.69
C GLN A 393 18.90 -2.49 27.34
N VAL A 394 18.72 -1.23 26.91
CA VAL A 394 19.84 -0.30 26.68
C VAL A 394 20.54 0.01 28.01
N ALA A 395 19.78 0.32 29.07
CA ALA A 395 20.36 0.58 30.39
C ALA A 395 21.14 -0.64 30.94
N ASP A 396 20.61 -1.85 30.76
CA ASP A 396 21.27 -3.10 31.16
C ASP A 396 22.55 -3.36 30.38
N PHE A 397 22.54 -3.14 29.07
CA PHE A 397 23.73 -3.24 28.24
C PHE A 397 24.83 -2.30 28.76
N LEU A 398 24.49 -1.05 29.03
CA LEU A 398 25.44 -0.06 29.57
C LEU A 398 25.98 -0.45 30.93
N LYS A 399 25.13 -0.97 31.82
CA LYS A 399 25.56 -1.48 33.11
C LYS A 399 26.55 -2.65 32.97
N ALA A 400 26.42 -3.49 31.94
CA ALA A 400 27.35 -4.59 31.70
C ALA A 400 28.70 -4.13 31.12
N VAL A 401 28.71 -3.13 30.24
CA VAL A 401 29.91 -2.76 29.46
C VAL A 401 30.61 -1.49 29.91
N ALA A 402 29.96 -0.63 30.70
CA ALA A 402 30.48 0.67 31.12
C ALA A 402 30.69 0.78 32.64
N THR A 403 30.75 -0.33 33.37
CA THR A 403 30.92 -0.34 34.84
C THR A 403 32.29 -0.86 35.29
N TYR A 404 32.62 -0.55 36.54
CA TYR A 404 33.79 -1.09 37.26
C TYR A 404 33.32 -2.09 38.30
N ASP A 405 33.81 -3.32 38.18
CA ASP A 405 33.59 -4.37 39.17
C ASP A 405 34.63 -4.26 40.29
N LYS A 406 34.14 -3.96 41.51
CA LYS A 406 34.98 -3.78 42.70
C LYS A 406 35.61 -5.09 43.19
N GLU A 407 34.99 -6.24 42.92
CA GLU A 407 35.46 -7.55 43.36
C GLU A 407 36.56 -8.06 42.42
N THR A 408 36.33 -7.98 41.11
CA THR A 408 37.29 -8.46 40.13
C THR A 408 38.33 -7.41 39.73
N GLN A 409 38.16 -6.15 40.15
CA GLN A 409 38.96 -4.98 39.77
C GLN A 409 39.06 -4.81 38.24
N ARG A 410 38.03 -5.25 37.51
CA ARG A 410 37.95 -5.16 36.05
C ARG A 410 36.93 -4.12 35.63
N THR A 411 37.27 -3.41 34.56
CA THR A 411 36.38 -2.47 33.88
C THR A 411 35.71 -3.15 32.70
N GLY A 412 34.46 -2.82 32.42
CA GLY A 412 33.83 -3.12 31.15
C GLY A 412 34.55 -2.45 29.97
N ILE A 413 34.35 -2.97 28.76
CA ILE A 413 35.07 -2.54 27.54
C ILE A 413 34.80 -1.08 27.14
N LEU A 414 33.69 -0.50 27.60
CA LEU A 414 33.29 0.90 27.37
C LEU A 414 33.34 1.74 28.65
N PHE A 415 33.99 1.26 29.71
CA PHE A 415 34.15 2.04 30.94
C PHE A 415 34.90 3.35 30.66
N GLY A 416 34.32 4.47 31.12
CA GLY A 416 34.87 5.81 30.90
C GLY A 416 34.65 6.38 29.49
N ASP A 417 33.87 5.72 28.63
CA ASP A 417 33.52 6.25 27.32
C ASP A 417 32.49 7.38 27.42
N SER A 418 32.92 8.60 27.07
CA SER A 418 32.09 9.80 27.19
C SER A 418 30.91 9.83 26.23
N THR A 419 31.00 9.16 25.08
CA THR A 419 29.92 9.14 24.08
C THR A 419 28.76 8.34 24.64
N VAL A 420 29.07 7.14 25.13
CA VAL A 420 28.08 6.21 25.68
C VAL A 420 27.35 6.83 26.87
N GLN A 421 28.09 7.48 27.77
CA GLN A 421 27.52 8.21 28.91
C GLN A 421 26.63 9.38 28.44
N SER A 422 27.08 10.17 27.46
CA SER A 422 26.30 11.31 26.93
C SER A 422 24.99 10.85 26.28
N VAL A 423 25.01 9.72 25.56
CA VAL A 423 23.81 9.11 24.97
C VAL A 423 22.85 8.66 26.05
N HIS A 424 23.34 7.95 27.07
CA HIS A 424 22.52 7.49 28.19
C HIS A 424 21.84 8.65 28.92
N ASP A 425 22.61 9.67 29.30
CA ASP A 425 22.09 10.83 30.02
C ASP A 425 21.11 11.63 29.14
N GLY A 426 21.37 11.70 27.83
CA GLY A 426 20.48 12.30 26.84
C GLY A 426 19.15 11.55 26.67
N LEU A 427 19.14 10.22 26.82
CA LEU A 427 17.94 9.39 26.79
C LEU A 427 17.13 9.56 28.09
N ILE A 428 17.78 9.45 29.26
CA ILE A 428 17.12 9.65 30.56
C ILE A 428 16.43 11.01 30.61
N ARG A 429 17.15 12.07 30.23
CA ARG A 429 16.64 13.45 30.25
C ARG A 429 15.33 13.60 29.47
N ARG A 430 15.25 13.04 28.26
CA ARG A 430 14.05 13.09 27.41
C ARG A 430 12.88 12.26 27.94
N PHE A 431 13.16 11.31 28.83
CA PHE A 431 12.11 10.52 29.49
C PHE A 431 11.51 11.24 30.69
N ILE A 432 12.35 11.88 31.50
CA ILE A 432 11.94 12.49 32.78
C ILE A 432 11.45 13.93 32.65
N GLU A 433 11.92 14.66 31.63
CA GLU A 433 11.53 16.05 31.44
C GLU A 433 10.04 16.17 31.07
N PRO A 434 9.32 17.19 31.59
CA PRO A 434 7.99 17.50 31.12
C PRO A 434 8.00 17.76 29.60
N VAL A 435 7.03 17.19 28.91
CA VAL A 435 6.83 17.38 27.47
C VAL A 435 6.45 18.83 27.21
N GLN A 436 7.39 19.57 26.61
CA GLN A 436 7.19 20.96 26.24
C GLN A 436 6.09 21.10 25.17
N GLY A 437 5.36 22.22 25.22
CA GLY A 437 4.26 22.54 24.29
C GLY A 437 2.92 21.93 24.66
N LEU A 438 2.86 21.01 25.63
CA LEU A 438 1.58 20.52 26.18
C LEU A 438 0.95 21.54 27.12
N SER A 439 -0.38 21.58 27.12
CA SER A 439 -1.19 22.36 28.05
C SER A 439 -1.90 21.42 29.03
N GLY A 440 -2.02 21.82 30.29
CA GLY A 440 -2.76 21.08 31.30
C GLY A 440 -1.87 20.50 32.40
N THR A 441 -2.44 19.58 33.17
CA THR A 441 -1.75 18.94 34.32
C THR A 441 -0.93 17.73 33.90
N LEU A 442 -1.28 17.07 32.79
CA LEU A 442 -0.61 15.86 32.32
C LEU A 442 0.50 16.21 31.31
N THR A 443 1.71 16.35 31.81
CA THR A 443 2.89 16.74 31.01
C THR A 443 4.09 15.81 31.16
N SER A 444 4.02 14.78 32.01
CA SER A 444 5.14 13.87 32.27
C SER A 444 4.70 12.41 32.37
N LEU A 445 5.57 11.49 31.94
CA LEU A 445 5.33 10.04 32.04
C LEU A 445 5.23 9.54 33.49
N ALA A 446 5.83 10.25 34.46
CA ALA A 446 5.70 9.92 35.88
C ALA A 446 4.24 9.98 36.36
N GLN A 447 3.43 10.84 35.75
CA GLN A 447 2.02 11.04 36.12
C GLN A 447 1.11 9.91 35.63
N ILE A 448 1.58 9.11 34.66
CA ILE A 448 0.91 7.88 34.22
C ILE A 448 1.56 6.62 34.83
N GLY A 449 2.42 6.81 35.85
CA GLY A 449 3.04 5.70 36.59
C GLY A 449 4.33 5.17 36.00
N ILE A 450 4.97 5.86 35.04
CA ILE A 450 6.28 5.44 34.53
C ILE A 450 7.38 6.33 35.12
N THR A 451 8.19 5.75 35.99
CA THR A 451 9.22 6.48 36.76
C THR A 451 10.62 5.91 36.53
N LEU A 452 11.65 6.62 36.98
CA LEU A 452 13.05 6.17 36.95
C LEU A 452 13.44 5.64 38.34
N ASP A 453 14.07 4.48 38.41
CA ASP A 453 14.64 3.94 39.64
C ASP A 453 16.06 4.49 39.91
N ASN A 454 16.64 4.08 41.04
CA ASN A 454 17.99 4.49 41.44
C ASN A 454 19.12 3.85 40.59
N GLN A 455 18.78 2.94 39.67
CA GLN A 455 19.71 2.28 38.76
C GLN A 455 19.64 2.87 37.34
N GLY A 456 18.83 3.91 37.13
CA GLY A 456 18.63 4.50 35.81
C GLY A 456 17.73 3.66 34.90
N LYS A 457 16.94 2.74 35.46
CA LYS A 457 15.92 1.97 34.73
C LYS A 457 14.55 2.58 34.91
N LEU A 458 13.71 2.37 33.91
CA LEU A 458 12.31 2.74 33.94
C LEU A 458 11.48 1.67 34.62
N VAL A 459 10.55 2.10 35.48
CA VAL A 459 9.60 1.26 36.20
C VAL A 459 8.18 1.69 35.82
N SER A 460 7.36 0.74 35.40
CA SER A 460 5.93 0.94 35.13
C SER A 460 5.11 0.50 36.33
N ASN A 461 4.23 1.37 36.83
CA ASN A 461 3.17 1.02 37.77
C ASN A 461 1.89 0.69 36.99
N ASP A 462 1.60 -0.61 36.86
CA ASP A 462 0.46 -1.11 36.11
C ASP A 462 -0.88 -0.55 36.57
N THR A 463 -1.08 -0.36 37.88
CA THR A 463 -2.34 0.20 38.41
C THR A 463 -2.53 1.66 38.01
N ALA A 464 -1.47 2.46 38.09
CA ALA A 464 -1.51 3.85 37.67
C ALA A 464 -1.67 3.98 36.15
N LEU A 465 -1.00 3.12 35.38
CA LEU A 465 -1.10 3.09 33.93
C LEU A 465 -2.50 2.65 33.46
N ASP A 466 -3.08 1.63 34.08
CA ASP A 466 -4.46 1.19 33.80
C ASP A 466 -5.47 2.30 34.11
N ALA A 467 -5.31 3.00 35.24
CA ALA A 467 -6.16 4.14 35.59
C ALA A 467 -6.03 5.27 34.55
N ALA A 468 -4.82 5.55 34.07
CA ALA A 468 -4.57 6.59 33.08
C ALA A 468 -5.14 6.23 31.69
N LEU A 469 -5.02 4.97 31.26
CA LEU A 469 -5.56 4.48 29.98
C LEU A 469 -7.09 4.38 29.96
N ASN A 470 -7.74 4.31 31.11
CA ASN A 470 -9.20 4.41 31.23
C ASN A 470 -9.70 5.88 31.22
N GLY A 471 -8.79 6.85 31.19
CA GLY A 471 -9.09 8.28 31.09
C GLY A 471 -9.04 8.81 29.65
N ASP A 472 -8.49 10.01 29.46
CA ASP A 472 -8.34 10.65 28.15
C ASP A 472 -7.09 10.12 27.42
N ILE A 473 -7.28 9.07 26.64
CA ILE A 473 -6.23 8.43 25.84
C ILE A 473 -5.55 9.42 24.87
N ALA A 474 -6.25 10.44 24.39
CA ALA A 474 -5.64 11.42 23.50
C ALA A 474 -4.57 12.23 24.24
N GLN A 475 -4.85 12.64 25.48
CA GLN A 475 -3.86 13.31 26.34
C GLN A 475 -2.72 12.37 26.74
N ILE A 476 -2.99 11.09 26.99
CA ILE A 476 -1.95 10.09 27.24
C ILE A 476 -1.03 9.98 26.03
N GLY A 477 -1.60 9.86 24.82
CA GLY A 477 -0.83 9.73 23.60
C GLY A 477 0.05 10.95 23.30
N GLN A 478 -0.41 12.15 23.64
CA GLN A 478 0.38 13.39 23.52
C GLN A 478 1.66 13.38 24.37
N LEU A 479 1.76 12.53 25.40
CA LEU A 479 3.02 12.31 26.12
C LEU A 479 4.05 11.52 25.31
N PHE A 480 3.64 10.81 24.25
CA PHE A 480 4.50 9.93 23.47
C PHE A 480 4.75 10.45 22.05
N TYR A 481 3.71 10.90 21.33
CA TYR A 481 3.83 11.34 19.93
C TYR A 481 3.98 12.86 19.77
N ALA A 482 4.41 13.29 18.59
CA ALA A 482 4.44 14.71 18.23
C ALA A 482 3.04 15.22 17.86
N ASN A 483 2.63 16.33 18.46
CA ASN A 483 1.29 16.88 18.29
C ASN A 483 1.36 18.39 18.03
N GLY A 484 0.42 18.89 17.23
CA GLY A 484 0.25 20.32 17.02
C GLY A 484 -1.20 20.72 17.22
N ARG A 485 -1.43 21.82 17.95
CA ARG A 485 -2.73 22.45 18.11
C ARG A 485 -2.65 23.92 17.74
N SER A 486 -3.77 24.52 17.36
CA SER A 486 -3.86 25.96 17.18
C SER A 486 -4.92 26.56 18.10
N ASP A 487 -4.78 27.83 18.44
CA ASP A 487 -5.81 28.65 19.08
C ASP A 487 -6.77 29.31 18.08
N SER A 488 -6.53 29.15 16.77
CA SER A 488 -7.34 29.72 15.70
C SER A 488 -8.03 28.64 14.89
N ALA A 489 -9.34 28.80 14.67
CA ALA A 489 -10.13 27.88 13.83
C ALA A 489 -9.71 27.92 12.33
N LEU A 490 -9.00 28.96 11.91
CA LEU A 490 -8.49 29.12 10.54
C LEU A 490 -7.17 28.38 10.30
N LEU A 491 -6.54 27.87 11.37
CA LEU A 491 -5.25 27.21 11.32
C LEU A 491 -5.38 25.75 11.72
N SER A 492 -4.78 24.88 10.92
CA SER A 492 -4.62 23.47 11.26
C SER A 492 -3.15 23.09 11.16
N PHE A 493 -2.59 22.50 12.22
CA PHE A 493 -1.30 21.84 12.13
C PHE A 493 -1.43 20.57 11.26
N ILE A 494 -0.50 20.35 10.34
CA ILE A 494 -0.56 19.24 9.39
C ILE A 494 0.58 18.26 9.64
N SER A 495 1.81 18.76 9.73
CA SER A 495 2.98 17.91 9.93
C SER A 495 4.16 18.68 10.49
N SER A 496 5.13 17.93 10.98
CA SER A 496 6.44 18.42 11.44
C SER A 496 7.51 17.43 11.04
N THR A 497 8.76 17.88 11.01
CA THR A 497 9.92 16.99 10.84
C THR A 497 10.61 16.77 12.19
N HIS A 498 11.65 15.92 12.20
CA HIS A 498 12.52 15.74 13.37
C HIS A 498 13.30 17.02 13.76
N LYS A 499 13.33 18.03 12.87
CA LYS A 499 13.99 19.31 13.10
C LYS A 499 13.10 20.35 13.79
N THR A 500 11.78 20.18 13.71
CA THR A 500 10.82 21.07 14.38
C THR A 500 10.97 20.93 15.89
N ARG A 501 11.22 22.03 16.58
CA ARG A 501 11.38 22.05 18.04
C ARG A 501 10.03 22.26 18.72
N PRO A 502 9.80 21.68 19.91
CA PRO A 502 8.64 21.98 20.74
C PRO A 502 8.52 23.48 21.01
N SER A 503 7.30 24.00 20.98
CA SER A 503 7.03 25.38 21.34
C SER A 503 7.05 25.57 22.85
N THR A 504 7.30 26.81 23.29
CA THR A 504 7.02 27.21 24.68
C THR A 504 5.50 27.28 24.91
N THR A 505 5.10 27.68 26.12
CA THR A 505 3.70 27.97 26.45
C THR A 505 3.11 29.11 25.61
N ASP A 506 3.93 29.91 24.94
CA ASP A 506 3.48 31.03 24.11
C ASP A 506 3.15 30.60 22.68
N GLY A 507 3.56 29.40 22.25
CA GLY A 507 3.33 28.91 20.88
C GLY A 507 4.06 29.73 19.80
N TYR A 508 3.96 29.26 18.56
CA TYR A 508 4.51 29.94 17.38
C TYR A 508 3.46 30.80 16.70
N LEU A 509 3.69 32.12 16.66
CA LEU A 509 2.79 33.07 15.99
C LEU A 509 2.77 32.82 14.47
N VAL A 510 1.58 32.80 13.88
CA VAL A 510 1.37 32.70 12.44
C VAL A 510 0.85 34.03 11.92
N ASN A 511 1.59 34.62 10.98
CA ASN A 511 1.21 35.84 10.29
C ASN A 511 1.05 35.54 8.80
N ILE A 512 -0.10 35.87 8.23
CA ILE A 512 -0.41 35.64 6.81
C ILE A 512 -0.38 36.98 6.07
N THR A 513 0.44 37.07 5.02
CA THR A 513 0.56 38.26 4.16
C THR A 513 -0.27 38.16 2.88
N GLN A 514 -0.65 36.95 2.48
CA GLN A 514 -1.51 36.69 1.33
C GLN A 514 -2.35 35.43 1.58
N ALA A 515 -3.66 35.52 1.43
CA ALA A 515 -4.54 34.35 1.47
C ALA A 515 -4.49 33.59 0.13
N ALA A 516 -4.66 32.28 0.17
CA ALA A 516 -4.71 31.48 -1.04
C ALA A 516 -6.00 31.71 -1.82
N THR A 517 -5.93 31.70 -3.15
CA THR A 517 -7.10 31.80 -4.04
C THR A 517 -7.16 30.62 -5.01
N ARG A 518 -8.36 30.36 -5.54
CA ARG A 518 -8.57 29.40 -6.63
C ARG A 518 -8.44 30.12 -7.96
N ALA A 519 -7.93 29.42 -8.97
CA ALA A 519 -7.97 29.88 -10.35
C ALA A 519 -9.41 29.94 -10.84
N VAL A 520 -9.85 31.10 -11.34
CA VAL A 520 -11.20 31.32 -11.86
C VAL A 520 -11.09 31.92 -13.27
N ALA A 521 -11.74 31.28 -14.23
CA ALA A 521 -12.04 31.84 -15.55
C ALA A 521 -13.54 32.12 -15.64
N ALA A 522 -13.92 33.33 -16.04
CA ALA A 522 -15.30 33.70 -16.29
C ALA A 522 -15.49 34.03 -17.77
N ALA A 523 -16.65 33.68 -18.31
CA ALA A 523 -17.06 34.07 -19.65
C ALA A 523 -17.28 35.59 -19.73
N ASP A 524 -17.05 36.15 -20.92
CA ASP A 524 -17.27 37.56 -21.19
C ASP A 524 -18.77 37.85 -21.38
N GLU A 525 -19.49 36.94 -22.02
CA GLU A 525 -20.92 37.05 -22.33
C GLU A 525 -21.74 35.94 -21.67
N ALA A 526 -23.02 36.21 -21.41
CA ALA A 526 -23.94 35.20 -20.85
C ALA A 526 -24.59 34.36 -21.97
N GLN A 527 -24.62 33.05 -21.78
CA GLN A 527 -25.37 32.16 -22.68
C GLN A 527 -26.87 32.25 -22.36
N THR A 528 -27.61 33.03 -23.15
CA THR A 528 -29.06 33.23 -22.97
C THR A 528 -29.91 32.42 -23.97
N GLN A 529 -29.27 31.76 -24.94
CA GLN A 529 -29.91 30.91 -25.95
C GLN A 529 -29.17 29.56 -26.05
N ALA A 530 -29.88 28.52 -26.49
CA ALA A 530 -29.27 27.20 -26.74
C ALA A 530 -28.25 27.28 -27.89
N SER A 531 -27.16 26.53 -27.79
CA SER A 531 -26.11 26.52 -28.80
C SER A 531 -26.64 26.08 -30.16
N THR A 532 -26.28 26.78 -31.24
CA THR A 532 -26.74 26.45 -32.60
C THR A 532 -25.82 25.48 -33.32
N GLU A 533 -24.55 25.43 -32.91
CA GLU A 533 -23.50 24.60 -33.48
C GLU A 533 -22.72 23.89 -32.36
N ILE A 534 -21.86 22.94 -32.73
CA ILE A 534 -20.94 22.30 -31.78
C ILE A 534 -19.86 23.31 -31.40
N GLU A 535 -19.65 23.51 -30.11
CA GLU A 535 -18.59 24.38 -29.56
C GLU A 535 -17.51 23.53 -28.90
N ARG A 536 -16.24 23.85 -29.11
CA ARG A 536 -15.10 23.15 -28.53
C ARG A 536 -14.37 24.06 -27.56
N LEU A 537 -14.33 23.65 -26.30
CA LEU A 537 -13.53 24.31 -25.28
C LEU A 537 -12.20 23.58 -25.14
N THR A 538 -11.10 24.28 -25.39
CA THR A 538 -9.75 23.77 -25.21
C THR A 538 -9.14 24.33 -23.93
N PHE A 539 -8.86 23.43 -23.00
CA PHE A 539 -8.22 23.71 -21.71
C PHE A 539 -6.71 23.42 -21.79
N SER A 540 -5.90 24.34 -21.28
CA SER A 540 -4.44 24.21 -21.24
C SER A 540 -3.83 24.82 -19.98
N GLY A 541 -2.51 24.92 -19.90
CA GLY A 541 -1.78 25.41 -18.72
C GLY A 541 -1.29 24.31 -17.78
N ALA A 542 -0.65 24.73 -16.68
CA ALA A 542 0.07 23.82 -15.77
C ALA A 542 -0.81 22.70 -15.19
N MET A 543 -2.10 22.97 -14.96
CA MET A 543 -3.07 21.97 -14.49
C MET A 543 -3.33 20.84 -15.51
N PHE A 544 -3.16 21.10 -16.81
CA PHE A 544 -3.48 20.18 -17.89
C PHE A 544 -2.25 19.46 -18.49
N GLY A 545 -1.04 19.91 -18.13
CA GLY A 545 0.23 19.38 -18.63
C GLY A 545 0.55 19.88 -20.04
N ASP A 546 1.44 19.18 -20.74
CA ASP A 546 1.93 19.59 -22.06
C ASP A 546 0.90 19.38 -23.19
N THR A 547 -0.16 18.60 -22.95
CA THR A 547 -1.19 18.28 -23.94
C THR A 547 -2.52 18.94 -23.56
N PRO A 548 -3.01 19.93 -24.34
CA PRO A 548 -4.31 20.54 -24.11
C PRO A 548 -5.44 19.51 -24.13
N TYR A 549 -6.47 19.76 -23.32
CA TYR A 549 -7.66 18.92 -23.25
C TYR A 549 -8.84 19.63 -23.88
N THR A 550 -9.47 19.01 -24.88
CA THR A 550 -10.61 19.62 -25.58
C THR A 550 -11.88 18.82 -25.34
N ILE A 551 -12.95 19.51 -24.94
CA ILE A 551 -14.30 18.95 -24.86
C ILE A 551 -15.18 19.56 -25.96
N ALA A 552 -16.03 18.75 -26.58
CA ALA A 552 -17.02 19.21 -27.54
C ALA A 552 -18.39 19.29 -26.87
N LEU A 553 -18.98 20.47 -26.87
CA LEU A 553 -20.32 20.78 -26.39
C LEU A 553 -21.28 20.67 -27.57
N SER A 554 -22.34 19.89 -27.42
CA SER A 554 -23.28 19.60 -28.51
C SER A 554 -24.13 20.82 -28.87
N ALA A 555 -24.51 20.92 -30.15
CA ALA A 555 -25.58 21.82 -30.55
C ALA A 555 -26.87 21.50 -29.77
N GLY A 556 -27.61 22.53 -29.37
CA GLY A 556 -28.78 22.44 -28.52
C GLY A 556 -28.50 22.56 -27.02
N ASN A 557 -27.23 22.53 -26.57
CA ASN A 557 -26.89 22.69 -25.16
C ASN A 557 -27.34 24.07 -24.64
N THR A 558 -28.04 24.08 -23.50
CA THR A 558 -28.22 25.27 -22.67
C THR A 558 -27.00 25.46 -21.76
N ILE A 559 -26.91 26.59 -21.06
CA ILE A 559 -25.84 26.81 -20.06
C ILE A 559 -25.81 25.72 -18.99
N ASP A 560 -26.98 25.23 -18.58
CA ASP A 560 -27.07 24.18 -17.56
C ASP A 560 -26.60 22.83 -18.11
N ASP A 561 -26.87 22.52 -19.38
CA ASP A 561 -26.32 21.33 -20.06
C ASP A 561 -24.80 21.42 -20.17
N THR A 562 -24.26 22.58 -20.54
CA THR A 562 -22.83 22.85 -20.58
C THR A 562 -22.17 22.66 -19.21
N ILE A 563 -22.75 23.24 -18.15
CA ILE A 563 -22.27 23.08 -16.77
C ILE A 563 -22.29 21.60 -16.36
N ASN A 564 -23.37 20.88 -16.65
CA ASN A 564 -23.51 19.47 -16.32
C ASN A 564 -22.50 18.61 -17.07
N GLN A 565 -22.26 18.91 -18.35
CA GLN A 565 -21.31 18.20 -19.19
C GLN A 565 -19.88 18.39 -18.68
N ILE A 566 -19.48 19.62 -18.36
CA ILE A 566 -18.14 19.90 -17.79
C ILE A 566 -17.97 19.23 -16.42
N ASN A 567 -18.97 19.33 -15.53
CA ASN A 567 -18.91 18.74 -14.20
C ASN A 567 -18.97 17.19 -14.20
N SER A 568 -19.42 16.58 -15.29
CA SER A 568 -19.50 15.12 -15.46
C SER A 568 -18.39 14.53 -16.33
N ASP A 569 -17.61 15.39 -17.00
CA ASP A 569 -16.55 14.97 -17.91
C ASP A 569 -15.47 14.11 -17.22
N ALA A 570 -14.91 13.15 -17.95
CA ALA A 570 -13.98 12.18 -17.40
C ALA A 570 -12.71 12.81 -16.79
N LYS A 571 -12.21 13.91 -17.36
CA LYS A 571 -11.01 14.61 -16.89
C LYS A 571 -11.37 15.85 -16.07
N LEU A 572 -12.27 16.70 -16.57
CA LEU A 572 -12.58 18.00 -15.97
C LEU A 572 -13.25 17.88 -14.60
N LYS A 573 -14.08 16.84 -14.38
CA LYS A 573 -14.77 16.64 -13.10
C LYS A 573 -13.82 16.53 -11.90
N ASN A 574 -12.55 16.20 -12.10
CA ASN A 574 -11.57 16.10 -11.01
C ASN A 574 -10.76 17.38 -10.83
N LEU A 575 -10.84 18.33 -11.76
CA LEU A 575 -9.96 19.49 -11.84
C LEU A 575 -10.70 20.82 -11.63
N ILE A 576 -11.88 20.96 -12.25
CA ILE A 576 -12.64 22.21 -12.30
C ILE A 576 -14.10 21.96 -11.88
N THR A 577 -14.72 22.98 -11.31
CA THR A 577 -16.17 23.09 -11.13
C THR A 577 -16.69 24.18 -12.06
N ALA A 578 -17.64 23.84 -12.93
CA ALA A 578 -18.40 24.79 -13.73
C ALA A 578 -19.65 25.26 -12.97
N SER A 579 -19.97 26.55 -13.10
CA SER A 579 -21.14 27.20 -12.52
C SER A 579 -21.55 28.40 -13.38
N LYS A 580 -22.62 29.11 -12.98
CA LYS A 580 -22.97 30.41 -13.56
C LYS A 580 -23.02 31.48 -12.48
N ASP A 581 -22.58 32.69 -12.80
CA ASP A 581 -22.67 33.84 -11.89
C ASP A 581 -24.09 34.43 -11.83
N GLY A 582 -24.24 35.56 -11.13
CA GLY A 582 -25.52 36.25 -10.98
C GLY A 582 -26.08 36.81 -12.28
N ASP A 583 -25.23 37.02 -13.30
CA ASP A 583 -25.60 37.53 -14.63
C ASP A 583 -25.80 36.39 -15.65
N GLY A 584 -25.63 35.13 -15.22
CA GLY A 584 -25.78 33.95 -16.05
C GLY A 584 -24.57 33.64 -16.94
N LYS A 585 -23.39 34.18 -16.62
CA LYS A 585 -22.14 33.87 -17.34
C LYS A 585 -21.50 32.59 -16.81
N LEU A 586 -20.91 31.79 -17.69
CA LEU A 586 -20.18 30.58 -17.29
C LEU A 586 -18.96 30.95 -16.44
N VAL A 587 -18.82 30.33 -15.27
CA VAL A 587 -17.67 30.46 -14.37
C VAL A 587 -17.05 29.10 -14.13
N LEU A 588 -15.76 28.99 -14.47
CA LEU A 588 -14.94 27.81 -14.33
C LEU A 588 -13.96 28.04 -13.18
N THR A 589 -14.10 27.28 -12.10
CA THR A 589 -13.28 27.41 -10.89
C THR A 589 -12.46 26.15 -10.65
N ALA A 590 -11.15 26.29 -10.47
CA ALA A 590 -10.30 25.19 -10.04
C ALA A 590 -10.77 24.61 -8.70
N LYS A 591 -10.77 23.28 -8.56
CA LYS A 591 -11.18 22.62 -7.31
C LYS A 591 -10.18 22.85 -6.17
N GLU A 592 -8.91 23.00 -6.52
CA GLU A 592 -7.82 23.22 -5.57
C GLU A 592 -7.32 24.66 -5.63
N TYR A 593 -6.75 25.13 -4.51
CA TYR A 593 -6.16 26.46 -4.37
C TYR A 593 -4.71 26.45 -4.86
N GLY A 594 -4.21 27.62 -5.24
CA GLY A 594 -2.78 27.83 -5.46
C GLY A 594 -2.35 28.08 -6.90
N SER A 595 -1.11 28.54 -7.05
CA SER A 595 -0.52 28.93 -8.35
C SER A 595 -0.25 27.74 -9.27
N ARG A 596 -0.06 26.56 -8.69
CA ARG A 596 0.07 25.28 -9.42
C ARG A 596 -1.25 24.80 -10.03
N ARG A 597 -2.35 25.53 -9.81
CA ARG A 597 -3.70 25.23 -10.32
C ARG A 597 -4.16 26.23 -11.38
N ASN A 598 -3.22 26.99 -11.94
CA ASN A 598 -3.50 27.88 -13.06
C ASN A 598 -3.85 27.06 -14.30
N PHE A 599 -4.82 27.57 -15.07
CA PHE A 599 -5.23 26.99 -16.33
C PHE A 599 -5.68 28.09 -17.28
N GLU A 600 -5.75 27.74 -18.55
CA GLU A 600 -6.27 28.58 -19.61
C GLU A 600 -7.41 27.84 -20.30
N VAL A 601 -8.40 28.58 -20.79
CA VAL A 601 -9.50 28.02 -21.57
C VAL A 601 -9.80 28.94 -22.75
N VAL A 602 -10.08 28.35 -23.90
CA VAL A 602 -10.46 29.07 -25.12
C VAL A 602 -11.57 28.31 -25.83
N SER A 603 -12.52 29.05 -26.43
CA SER A 603 -13.56 28.49 -27.31
C SER A 603 -13.12 28.58 -28.78
N ASP A 604 -13.55 27.64 -29.60
CA ASP A 604 -13.42 27.73 -31.06
C ASP A 604 -14.50 28.62 -31.70
N LEU A 605 -15.43 29.18 -30.92
CA LEU A 605 -16.47 30.11 -31.35
C LEU A 605 -16.35 31.46 -30.64
N ALA A 606 -16.87 32.52 -31.28
CA ALA A 606 -16.92 33.85 -30.68
C ALA A 606 -17.90 33.90 -29.50
N ALA A 607 -17.63 34.79 -28.53
CA ALA A 607 -18.52 35.00 -27.40
C ALA A 607 -19.86 35.58 -27.90
N ALA A 608 -20.96 34.87 -27.63
CA ALA A 608 -22.28 35.23 -28.11
C ALA A 608 -23.38 34.63 -27.21
N PRO A 609 -24.63 35.13 -27.28
CA PRO A 609 -25.76 34.59 -26.53
C PRO A 609 -26.04 33.09 -26.73
N ASN A 610 -25.59 32.51 -27.85
CA ASN A 610 -25.76 31.11 -28.25
C ASN A 610 -24.44 30.31 -28.21
N THR A 611 -23.44 30.76 -27.45
CA THR A 611 -22.20 30.01 -27.14
C THR A 611 -21.95 30.04 -25.63
N THR A 612 -20.90 29.38 -25.14
CA THR A 612 -20.52 29.44 -23.72
C THR A 612 -20.19 30.84 -23.22
N GLY A 613 -19.95 31.78 -24.14
CA GLY A 613 -19.58 33.16 -23.85
C GLY A 613 -18.10 33.38 -23.53
N LEU A 614 -17.26 32.34 -23.58
CA LEU A 614 -15.81 32.45 -23.36
C LEU A 614 -15.07 33.13 -24.53
N GLY A 615 -15.51 32.89 -25.76
CA GLY A 615 -14.90 33.47 -26.95
C GLY A 615 -13.58 32.83 -27.39
N MET A 616 -13.04 33.37 -28.50
CA MET A 616 -11.83 32.86 -29.15
C MET A 616 -10.53 33.38 -28.54
N ASP A 617 -10.62 34.35 -27.62
CA ASP A 617 -9.48 34.83 -26.86
C ASP A 617 -9.22 33.90 -25.68
N THR A 618 -7.94 33.64 -25.39
CA THR A 618 -7.58 32.78 -24.27
C THR A 618 -7.93 33.45 -22.94
N VAL A 619 -8.79 32.80 -22.15
CA VAL A 619 -9.12 33.23 -20.79
C VAL A 619 -8.19 32.54 -19.80
N GLY A 620 -7.28 33.31 -19.22
CA GLY A 620 -6.37 32.85 -18.17
C GLY A 620 -7.03 32.85 -16.79
N ALA A 621 -6.86 31.77 -16.04
CA ALA A 621 -7.31 31.63 -14.66
C ALA A 621 -6.09 31.46 -13.74
N GLU A 622 -5.91 32.39 -12.80
CA GLU A 622 -4.80 32.39 -11.85
C GLU A 622 -5.26 32.16 -10.42
N GLY A 623 -4.64 31.20 -9.75
CA GLY A 623 -4.73 30.99 -8.30
C GLY A 623 -3.45 31.50 -7.63
N LEU A 624 -3.57 31.87 -6.37
CA LEU A 624 -2.46 32.30 -5.53
C LEU A 624 -2.27 31.34 -4.37
N ASP A 625 -1.01 31.05 -4.04
CA ASP A 625 -0.67 30.32 -2.83
C ASP A 625 -0.75 31.23 -1.60
N VAL A 626 -0.94 30.62 -0.43
CA VAL A 626 -0.82 31.33 0.85
C VAL A 626 0.60 31.84 1.02
N ALA A 627 0.78 33.10 1.42
CA ALA A 627 2.07 33.64 1.82
C ALA A 627 2.01 34.11 3.27
N GLY A 628 3.09 33.88 4.02
CA GLY A 628 3.15 34.24 5.42
C GLY A 628 4.41 33.75 6.11
N SER A 629 4.42 33.86 7.43
CA SER A 629 5.52 33.44 8.29
C SER A 629 5.02 32.70 9.52
N ILE A 630 5.82 31.76 10.02
CA ILE A 630 5.59 31.11 11.31
C ILE A 630 6.76 31.44 12.24
N ASN A 631 6.46 31.98 13.42
CA ASN A 631 7.44 32.50 14.37
C ASN A 631 8.43 33.50 13.74
N GLY A 632 7.94 34.36 12.82
CA GLY A 632 8.75 35.32 12.08
C GLY A 632 9.57 34.74 10.93
N ILE A 633 9.53 33.41 10.72
CA ILE A 633 10.23 32.73 9.62
C ILE A 633 9.29 32.59 8.43
N VAL A 634 9.68 33.14 7.28
CA VAL A 634 8.89 33.06 6.03
C VAL A 634 8.73 31.60 5.61
N GLY A 635 7.49 31.20 5.32
CA GLY A 635 7.15 29.89 4.80
C GLY A 635 6.96 29.91 3.29
N GLU A 636 7.15 28.75 2.67
CA GLU A 636 6.77 28.47 1.29
C GLU A 636 5.30 28.06 1.23
N GLY A 637 4.52 28.72 0.39
CA GLY A 637 3.12 28.41 0.15
C GLY A 637 2.93 27.35 -0.94
N ASP A 638 1.96 26.47 -0.75
CA ASP A 638 1.40 25.60 -1.78
C ASP A 638 -0.11 25.47 -1.55
N GLY A 639 -0.90 26.18 -2.35
CA GLY A 639 -2.32 26.38 -2.12
C GLY A 639 -2.58 26.95 -0.72
N GLN A 640 -3.34 26.23 0.09
CA GLN A 640 -3.67 26.60 1.47
C GLN A 640 -2.62 26.16 2.50
N PHE A 641 -1.53 25.51 2.08
CA PHE A 641 -0.50 25.01 2.98
C PHE A 641 0.70 25.96 3.03
N LEU A 642 1.21 26.19 4.24
CA LEU A 642 2.42 26.96 4.48
C LEU A 642 3.45 26.06 5.16
N VAL A 643 4.63 25.93 4.55
CA VAL A 643 5.73 25.06 5.02
C VAL A 643 6.97 25.90 5.28
N VAL A 644 7.56 25.79 6.46
CA VAL A 644 8.86 26.43 6.73
C VAL A 644 9.99 25.46 6.39
N ARG A 645 10.86 25.84 5.43
CA ARG A 645 12.05 25.05 5.05
C ARG A 645 13.37 25.67 5.49
N GLN A 646 13.35 26.86 6.08
CA GLN A 646 14.57 27.53 6.49
C GLN A 646 15.29 26.73 7.59
N SER A 647 16.55 26.39 7.30
CA SER A 647 17.37 25.61 8.23
C SER A 647 17.75 26.37 9.50
N ASN A 648 17.96 25.62 10.58
CA ASN A 648 18.37 26.14 11.89
C ASN A 648 17.33 27.06 12.54
N THR A 649 16.04 26.79 12.29
CA THR A 649 14.92 27.50 12.92
C THR A 649 14.10 26.55 13.78
N ASP A 650 13.43 27.08 14.81
CA ASP A 650 12.61 26.25 15.70
C ASP A 650 11.41 25.62 14.99
N VAL A 651 11.00 26.21 13.87
CA VAL A 651 9.85 25.80 13.05
C VAL A 651 10.26 25.07 11.77
N GLU A 652 11.53 24.66 11.63
CA GLU A 652 12.03 23.98 10.44
C GLU A 652 11.23 22.68 10.18
N GLY A 653 10.69 22.58 8.97
CA GLY A 653 9.87 21.47 8.50
C GLY A 653 8.45 21.43 9.06
N MET A 654 7.99 22.50 9.74
CA MET A 654 6.59 22.60 10.17
C MET A 654 5.70 22.98 9.00
N GLN A 655 4.57 22.27 8.87
CA GLN A 655 3.53 22.54 7.89
C GLN A 655 2.20 22.81 8.59
N ILE A 656 1.56 23.89 8.17
CA ILE A 656 0.22 24.28 8.60
C ILE A 656 -0.69 24.45 7.39
N ARG A 657 -2.00 24.36 7.60
CA ARG A 657 -3.02 24.74 6.62
C ARG A 657 -3.76 25.96 7.13
N PHE A 658 -3.92 26.96 6.27
CA PHE A 658 -4.71 28.16 6.52
C PHE A 658 -5.91 28.23 5.57
N THR A 659 -7.11 28.36 6.13
CA THR A 659 -8.37 28.36 5.36
C THR A 659 -9.10 29.70 5.33
N GLY A 660 -8.52 30.75 5.92
CA GLY A 660 -9.13 32.08 5.97
C GLY A 660 -8.86 32.94 4.73
N ALA A 661 -9.60 34.05 4.64
CA ALA A 661 -9.41 35.08 3.61
C ALA A 661 -8.73 36.35 4.14
N THR A 662 -8.64 36.51 5.46
CA THR A 662 -8.04 37.68 6.11
C THR A 662 -6.53 37.52 6.27
N THR A 663 -5.78 38.60 6.06
CA THR A 663 -4.33 38.69 6.31
C THR A 663 -4.05 39.32 7.67
N GLY A 664 -2.84 39.14 8.19
CA GLY A 664 -2.38 39.63 9.49
C GLY A 664 -2.04 38.49 10.45
N GLU A 665 -2.00 38.80 11.76
CA GLU A 665 -1.80 37.81 12.81
C GLU A 665 -3.06 36.93 12.95
N ILE A 666 -2.95 35.66 12.56
CA ILE A 666 -4.10 34.74 12.49
C ILE A 666 -4.29 33.96 13.79
N GLY A 667 -3.19 33.69 14.50
CA GLY A 667 -3.17 32.90 15.73
C GLY A 667 -1.81 32.27 15.97
N ARG A 668 -1.77 31.32 16.90
CA ARG A 668 -0.57 30.59 17.30
C ARG A 668 -0.75 29.09 17.08
N VAL A 669 0.37 28.44 16.82
CA VAL A 669 0.48 26.98 16.74
C VAL A 669 1.36 26.51 17.88
N PHE A 670 0.81 25.65 18.73
CA PHE A 670 1.52 25.01 19.83
C PHE A 670 1.92 23.62 19.37
N PHE A 671 3.22 23.37 19.35
CA PHE A 671 3.79 22.10 18.93
C PHE A 671 4.46 21.43 20.12
N SER A 672 4.11 20.17 20.38
CA SER A 672 4.70 19.36 21.44
C SER A 672 5.34 18.12 20.84
N ARG A 673 6.43 17.65 21.46
CA ARG A 673 7.10 16.41 21.08
C ARG A 673 7.13 15.46 22.27
N GLY A 674 6.23 14.48 22.27
CA GLY A 674 6.21 13.45 23.31
C GLY A 674 7.51 12.64 23.39
N SER A 675 7.70 11.94 24.50
CA SER A 675 8.95 11.26 24.87
C SER A 675 9.37 10.20 23.86
N ALA A 676 8.44 9.41 23.30
CA ALA A 676 8.78 8.40 22.30
C ALA A 676 9.30 9.06 21.00
N ASP A 677 8.64 10.11 20.53
CA ASP A 677 9.11 10.84 19.35
C ASP A 677 10.41 11.63 19.62
N ALA A 678 10.58 12.17 20.82
CA ALA A 678 11.81 12.85 21.26
C ALA A 678 13.01 11.89 21.31
N ILE A 679 12.82 10.69 21.87
CA ILE A 679 13.84 9.63 21.90
C ILE A 679 14.15 9.14 20.50
N ARG A 680 13.13 8.87 19.67
CA ARG A 680 13.30 8.48 18.27
C ARG A 680 14.12 9.51 17.49
N THR A 681 13.81 10.79 17.67
CA THR A 681 14.54 11.91 17.06
C THR A 681 15.99 11.95 17.51
N TYR A 682 16.23 11.79 18.82
CA TYR A 682 17.57 11.77 19.38
C TYR A 682 18.42 10.62 18.83
N ILE A 683 17.86 9.41 18.80
CA ILE A 683 18.53 8.22 18.25
C ILE A 683 18.77 8.39 16.74
N THR A 684 17.82 8.97 16.00
CA THR A 684 18.00 9.27 14.57
C THR A 684 19.21 10.17 14.37
N ASN A 685 19.34 11.24 15.15
CA ASN A 685 20.49 12.15 15.04
C ASN A 685 21.81 11.47 15.42
N LEU A 686 21.82 10.61 16.44
CA LEU A 686 23.02 9.88 16.87
C LEU A 686 23.48 8.82 15.87
N THR A 687 22.54 8.20 15.17
CA THR A 687 22.78 7.07 14.26
C THR A 687 22.78 7.46 12.79
N ASP A 688 22.61 8.76 12.49
CA ASP A 688 22.69 9.32 11.16
C ASP A 688 23.96 8.82 10.45
N SER A 689 23.80 8.41 9.19
CA SER A 689 24.87 7.74 8.44
C SER A 689 26.01 8.67 8.03
N ILE A 690 25.82 9.99 8.13
CA ILE A 690 26.79 10.99 7.68
C ILE A 690 27.38 11.71 8.88
N SER A 691 26.55 12.23 9.78
CA SER A 691 26.98 13.14 10.86
C SER A 691 26.66 12.65 12.27
N GLY A 692 26.14 11.43 12.43
CA GLY A 692 25.76 10.94 13.76
C GLY A 692 26.97 10.62 14.63
N ASP A 693 26.96 11.05 15.90
CA ASP A 693 28.07 10.86 16.85
C ASP A 693 28.52 9.40 16.98
N LEU A 694 27.59 8.44 16.91
CA LEU A 694 27.91 7.01 16.96
C LEU A 694 28.53 6.53 15.65
N THR A 695 28.07 7.07 14.52
CA THR A 695 28.64 6.77 13.21
C THR A 695 30.06 7.33 13.11
N THR A 696 30.28 8.58 13.53
CA THR A 696 31.61 9.21 13.55
C THR A 696 32.59 8.46 14.44
N ASN A 697 32.17 8.05 15.65
CA ASN A 697 33.01 7.24 16.54
C ASN A 697 33.36 5.88 15.92
N ASN A 698 32.40 5.20 15.29
CA ASN A 698 32.66 3.91 14.65
C ASN A 698 33.63 4.04 13.46
N THR A 699 33.48 5.10 12.65
CA THR A 699 34.42 5.41 11.56
C THR A 699 35.82 5.65 12.12
N PHE A 700 35.96 6.44 13.18
CA PHE A 700 37.25 6.71 13.82
C PHE A 700 37.92 5.44 14.40
N LEU A 701 37.15 4.52 14.99
CA LEU A 701 37.67 3.25 15.47
C LEU A 701 38.11 2.34 14.30
N THR A 702 37.34 2.33 13.21
CA THR A 702 37.67 1.58 11.99
C THR A 702 38.99 2.08 11.40
N GLU A 703 39.16 3.39 11.26
CA GLU A 703 40.40 4.00 10.78
C GLU A 703 41.62 3.67 11.67
N GLN A 704 41.43 3.56 12.99
CA GLN A 704 42.48 3.12 13.91
C GLN A 704 42.87 1.65 13.69
N VAL A 705 41.89 0.76 13.49
CA VAL A 705 42.15 -0.66 13.18
C VAL A 705 42.94 -0.76 11.88
N ASP A 706 42.50 -0.07 10.82
CA ASP A 706 43.17 -0.07 9.53
C ASP A 706 44.61 0.47 9.63
N SER A 707 44.82 1.51 10.44
CA SER A 707 46.15 2.04 10.70
C SER A 707 47.05 1.06 11.43
N ILE A 708 46.52 0.34 12.43
CA ILE A 708 47.27 -0.69 13.17
C ILE A 708 47.60 -1.87 12.25
N GLU A 709 46.67 -2.27 11.38
CA GLU A 709 46.89 -3.34 10.42
C GLU A 709 48.02 -2.97 9.45
N ARG A 710 48.01 -1.76 8.89
CA ARG A 710 49.13 -1.26 8.07
C ARG A 710 50.47 -1.28 8.81
N GLN A 711 50.51 -0.91 10.09
CA GLN A 711 51.73 -0.97 10.91
C GLN A 711 52.19 -2.41 11.16
N ILE A 712 51.26 -3.33 11.41
CA ILE A 712 51.55 -4.76 11.58
C ILE A 712 52.18 -5.31 10.30
N THR A 713 51.58 -5.03 9.13
CA THR A 713 52.11 -5.47 7.82
C THR A 713 53.53 -4.95 7.60
N GLN A 714 53.76 -3.66 7.82
CA GLN A 714 55.09 -3.07 7.65
C GLN A 714 56.14 -3.69 8.59
N LEU A 715 55.79 -3.93 9.85
CA LEU A 715 56.69 -4.56 10.81
C LEU A 715 56.96 -6.03 10.47
N GLN A 716 55.95 -6.77 10.00
CA GLN A 716 56.11 -8.15 9.55
C GLN A 716 57.11 -8.23 8.39
N GLU A 717 56.97 -7.36 7.38
CA GLU A 717 57.93 -7.30 6.29
C GLU A 717 59.35 -6.95 6.76
N GLN A 718 59.50 -6.06 7.75
CA GLN A 718 60.81 -5.73 8.31
C GLN A 718 61.43 -6.93 9.03
N VAL A 719 60.65 -7.66 9.83
CA VAL A 719 61.09 -8.90 10.50
C VAL A 719 61.51 -9.94 9.46
N ASP A 720 60.71 -10.14 8.41
CA ASP A 720 61.01 -11.09 7.33
C ASP A 720 62.28 -10.72 6.57
N ARG A 721 62.45 -9.44 6.21
CA ARG A 721 63.69 -8.94 5.60
C ARG A 721 64.90 -9.17 6.52
N LYS A 722 64.74 -8.95 7.82
CA LYS A 722 65.83 -9.17 8.79
C LYS A 722 66.17 -10.65 8.94
N ALA A 723 65.19 -11.54 8.92
CA ALA A 723 65.41 -12.98 8.91
C ALA A 723 66.23 -13.41 7.69
N ILE A 724 65.89 -12.89 6.50
CA ILE A 724 66.63 -13.16 5.25
C ILE A 724 68.07 -12.63 5.34
N GLU A 725 68.27 -11.41 5.85
CA GLU A 725 69.60 -10.82 6.01
C GLU A 725 70.47 -11.64 6.97
N LEU A 726 69.92 -12.00 8.14
CA LEU A 726 70.63 -12.82 9.12
C LEU A 726 71.00 -14.19 8.53
N ARG A 727 70.09 -14.86 7.81
CA ARG A 727 70.39 -16.12 7.12
C ARG A 727 71.53 -15.97 6.12
N LYS A 728 71.56 -14.87 5.33
CA LYS A 728 72.68 -14.58 4.40
C LYS A 728 73.99 -14.34 5.15
N GLN A 729 73.98 -13.59 6.25
CA GLN A 729 75.16 -13.31 7.07
C GLN A 729 75.72 -14.59 7.70
N PHE A 730 74.85 -15.43 8.29
CA PHE A 730 75.26 -16.72 8.88
C PHE A 730 75.81 -17.68 7.82
N SER A 731 75.18 -17.78 6.64
CA SER A 731 75.70 -18.60 5.54
C SER A 731 77.09 -18.12 5.06
N ARG A 732 77.32 -16.81 4.98
CA ARG A 732 78.64 -16.26 4.62
C ARG A 732 79.69 -16.56 5.70
N LEU A 733 79.32 -16.44 6.98
CA LEU A 733 80.19 -16.79 8.10
C LEU A 733 80.56 -18.27 8.09
N GLU A 734 79.60 -19.16 7.82
CA GLU A 734 79.85 -20.59 7.66
C GLU A 734 80.82 -20.89 6.50
N GLY A 735 80.65 -20.21 5.35
CA GLY A 735 81.57 -20.31 4.22
C GLY A 735 83.00 -19.87 4.57
N LEU A 736 83.16 -18.74 5.25
CA LEU A 736 84.46 -18.26 5.73
C LEU A 736 85.09 -19.19 6.77
N MET A 737 84.29 -19.69 7.71
CA MET A 737 84.70 -20.67 8.73
C MET A 737 85.18 -21.98 8.08
N SER A 738 84.45 -22.49 7.09
CA SER A 738 84.83 -23.68 6.34
C SER A 738 86.15 -23.46 5.58
N GLN A 739 86.34 -22.27 4.98
CA GLN A 739 87.61 -21.90 4.35
C GLN A 739 88.75 -21.84 5.37
N PHE A 740 88.55 -21.21 6.53
CA PHE A 740 89.55 -21.17 7.62
C PHE A 740 89.88 -22.56 8.16
N GLN A 741 88.90 -23.44 8.33
CA GLN A 741 89.13 -24.83 8.72
C GLN A 741 89.91 -25.60 7.66
N SER A 742 89.59 -25.41 6.37
CA SER A 742 90.35 -26.01 5.27
C SER A 742 91.78 -25.46 5.16
N GLN A 743 92.01 -24.18 5.48
CA GLN A 743 93.32 -23.56 5.51
C GLN A 743 94.11 -24.02 6.73
N SER A 744 93.47 -24.12 7.90
CA SER A 744 94.06 -24.66 9.13
C SER A 744 94.44 -26.13 8.98
N GLN A 745 93.60 -26.95 8.36
CA GLN A 745 93.92 -28.35 8.03
C GLN A 745 95.08 -28.45 7.01
N ARG A 746 95.13 -27.55 6.03
CA ARG A 746 96.28 -27.46 5.09
C ARG A 746 97.57 -26.99 5.76
N LEU A 747 97.50 -26.00 6.65
CA LEU A 747 98.63 -25.54 7.47
C LEU A 747 99.10 -26.63 8.43
N ALA A 748 98.18 -27.36 9.06
CA ALA A 748 98.49 -28.51 9.90
C ALA A 748 99.13 -29.65 9.09
N ALA A 749 98.67 -29.89 7.86
CA ALA A 749 99.29 -30.86 6.95
C ALA A 749 100.70 -30.41 6.49
N MET A 750 100.91 -29.11 6.23
CA MET A 750 102.23 -28.56 5.89
C MET A 750 103.20 -28.57 7.08
N LEU A 751 102.74 -28.24 8.29
CA LEU A 751 103.52 -28.34 9.53
C LEU A 751 103.86 -29.79 9.87
N GLY A 752 102.95 -30.74 9.58
CA GLY A 752 103.19 -32.17 9.72
C GLY A 752 104.18 -32.74 8.70
N GLN A 753 104.29 -32.14 7.51
CA GLN A 753 105.32 -32.50 6.51
C GLN A 753 106.68 -31.86 6.81
N ALA A 754 106.74 -30.72 7.51
CA ALA A 754 107.98 -30.07 7.93
C ALA A 754 108.65 -30.74 9.17
N GLN A 755 107.99 -31.71 9.81
CA GLN A 755 108.50 -32.47 10.96
C GLN A 755 108.85 -33.93 10.63
N ARG A 756 109.07 -34.27 9.36
CA ARG A 756 109.65 -35.55 8.95
C ARG A 756 110.98 -35.39 8.26
#